data_AF-A0A0F3GR30-F1
#
_entry.id   AF-A0A0F3GR30-F1
#
_cell.length_a   1.000
_cell.length_b   1.000
_cell.length_c   1.000
_cell.angle_alpha   90.00
_cell.angle_beta   90.00
_cell.angle_gamma   90.00
#
_symmetry.space_group_name_H-M   'P 1'
#
loop_
_entity.id
_entity.type
_entity.pdbx_description
1 polymer ?
#
loop_
_entity_poly.entity_id
_entity_poly.type
_entity_poly.pdbx_seq_one_letter_code
_entity_poly.pdbx_strand_id
1 'polypeptide(L)'
;MVCKDWDDYKPTNDLNLQKLKEVIKSGRAIAFVGAGCSMPLGYPSWAGLIQKMLDEIVSIKPAAKSMVEKLRQEDDLLVVADECKSLMGPEYYVFIGRQFEPKTKDGKKHTPEHEAIVTLPFHNYITSNYDACLDNAYCLTTLGRESATCFTYNNRQKLADYCNPNNESTKMIFHIHGRYDTPEDIVLTENEYKDVYHEGFISSLRSIIMTHPVVFIGSGVNDLDFLTIMRFIDNVFKKFQDKHYAIIPCPDNGYAENEVRRLTIRYNIVPVFYENPDGSHSRRVEMLRGILSYCKDAAGKKPEKVEISATSKEDELTKYKVKLNAELSNLRILDMSRPLNLLDIYIKICLREKVDRIVPEGDDRVDGLHMAGAAPDELGIPRLKTEYVSKSMFIEEALKGQKKIVILGDPGAGKTTLLKHITLQLADKGVEGIGKIPIFVPLRDYISKFTLDLLEYLDADLSRRYGFNNARKHLEEEFEVGNVAIFFDGLDEVSGGSQDETGDNYNKIVDVINDIATRYNTCHIAVTCRKAGWMGRIKESFSIFEVLDFTYADITCFVEKWFHGDAEKARELNREFGRRTGVRSLFGNPLLLSFVCILYGKFRTFQERRVTLYEKCVNVLLNDWDESRGIERRGQFGQDKKRLLLQDIAYRFFIAGKRYFKRDELIRAIEECLPVLYLKSEDATAILKEISANNGLLKEQAEGWYGFIHLTVQEYFAACEIYQRRDYKPAIDSSFKPWWEEVILLLAGIGDSTELIKGLFEKTDNIFNHNLMLAGRCLAERPTLKGDVKLRETVLKKLKDIVGKSNNWSKRKQAVDVLAENGEFYFLLALLRDEKTGIGLRCHIADALGKFADSSIVADFMPILLDEKTDNGFRQRIADALGNIADSSIVANLKPILLDKKTDNSVRISIVSALGKFADSSIVADLKPILLDEKTDYWLRGSIAETLGNIADSSIVADLISSIGDVRSDIRISVIQVIDKLGNTREHCMGLLKLRSKYGYSADLNSALYKVSRRAGVTIDQDGKIIDI
;
A
#
# COMPACT_ATOMS: atom_id res chain seq x y z
N MET A 1 46.16 12.79 16.97
CA MET A 1 46.81 11.76 16.13
C MET A 1 46.06 11.69 14.81
N VAL A 2 46.76 11.52 13.69
CA VAL A 2 46.13 11.23 12.38
C VAL A 2 45.81 9.72 12.36
N CYS A 3 44.64 9.32 11.84
CA CYS A 3 44.26 7.90 11.71
C CYS A 3 45.38 7.10 11.03
N LYS A 4 45.58 5.83 11.41
CA LYS A 4 46.60 4.99 10.76
C LYS A 4 46.25 4.69 9.30
N ASP A 5 44.96 4.65 8.98
CA ASP A 5 44.39 4.44 7.65
C ASP A 5 43.98 5.74 6.95
N TRP A 6 44.43 6.91 7.44
CA TRP A 6 43.95 8.20 6.94
C TRP A 6 44.33 8.44 5.48
N ASP A 7 45.56 8.13 5.08
CA ASP A 7 46.04 8.38 3.71
C ASP A 7 45.24 7.56 2.69
N ASP A 8 44.83 6.35 3.05
CA ASP A 8 43.98 5.49 2.23
C ASP A 8 42.51 5.95 2.23
N TYR A 9 42.00 6.46 3.36
CA TYR A 9 40.61 6.86 3.51
C TYR A 9 40.31 8.30 3.00
N LYS A 10 41.32 9.18 2.97
CA LYS A 10 41.17 10.60 2.62
C LYS A 10 40.37 10.84 1.33
N PRO A 11 40.59 10.12 0.20
CA PRO A 11 39.78 10.30 -1.00
C PRO A 11 38.28 10.01 -0.78
N THR A 12 37.96 9.00 0.02
CA THR A 12 36.57 8.66 0.38
C THR A 12 35.96 9.73 1.27
N ASN A 13 36.74 10.25 2.22
CA ASN A 13 36.30 11.36 3.07
C ASN A 13 36.00 12.63 2.26
N ASP A 14 36.85 12.96 1.28
CA ASP A 14 36.66 14.11 0.38
C ASP A 14 35.39 13.97 -0.48
N LEU A 15 35.12 12.75 -0.97
CA LEU A 15 33.87 12.45 -1.68
C LEU A 15 32.65 12.59 -0.75
N ASN A 16 32.73 12.09 0.48
CA ASN A 16 31.65 12.23 1.46
C ASN A 16 31.40 13.70 1.82
N LEU A 17 32.46 14.50 1.98
CA LEU A 17 32.38 15.93 2.18
C LEU A 17 31.72 16.64 0.98
N GLN A 18 32.03 16.22 -0.25
CA GLN A 18 31.39 16.77 -1.45
C GLN A 18 29.90 16.45 -1.49
N LYS A 19 29.50 15.22 -1.16
CA LYS A 19 28.07 14.85 -1.07
C LYS A 19 27.36 15.63 0.04
N LEU A 20 28.00 15.80 1.20
CA LEU A 20 27.47 16.59 2.30
C LEU A 20 27.24 18.06 1.88
N LYS A 21 28.17 18.65 1.13
CA LYS A 21 28.03 20.01 0.57
C LYS A 21 26.77 20.13 -0.30
N GLU A 22 26.53 19.19 -1.20
CA GLU A 22 25.33 19.19 -2.05
C GLU A 22 24.03 19.03 -1.24
N VAL A 23 24.04 18.14 -0.25
CA VAL A 23 22.89 17.90 0.63
C VAL A 23 22.53 19.15 1.44
N ILE A 24 23.52 19.82 2.03
CA ILE A 24 23.28 21.08 2.74
C ILE A 24 22.81 22.16 1.77
N LYS A 25 23.49 22.33 0.62
CA LYS A 25 23.13 23.31 -0.41
C LYS A 25 21.70 23.17 -0.92
N SER A 26 21.15 21.96 -0.93
CA SER A 26 19.77 21.70 -1.39
C SER A 26 18.68 22.35 -0.53
N GLY A 27 19.00 22.85 0.68
CA GLY A 27 18.02 23.53 1.53
C GLY A 27 17.13 22.60 2.35
N ARG A 28 17.23 21.28 2.14
CA ARG A 28 16.31 20.28 2.72
C ARG A 28 16.90 19.49 3.90
N ALA A 29 18.17 19.68 4.24
CA ALA A 29 18.81 18.94 5.32
C ALA A 29 18.39 19.51 6.69
N ILE A 30 18.29 18.66 7.71
CA ILE A 30 18.07 19.08 9.11
C ILE A 30 19.39 18.97 9.86
N ALA A 31 19.77 20.02 10.59
CA ALA A 31 20.95 19.98 11.47
C ALA A 31 20.58 19.42 12.84
N PHE A 32 21.28 18.37 13.28
CA PHE A 32 21.21 17.84 14.63
C PHE A 32 22.44 18.28 15.41
N VAL A 33 22.27 19.18 16.38
CA VAL A 33 23.35 19.85 17.12
C VAL A 33 23.46 19.29 18.54
N GLY A 34 24.62 18.69 18.85
CA GLY A 34 24.92 18.11 20.17
C GLY A 34 25.77 19.00 21.09
N ALA A 35 26.00 18.52 22.33
CA ALA A 35 26.59 19.30 23.42
C ALA A 35 28.04 19.74 23.13
N GLY A 36 28.73 19.02 22.24
CA GLY A 36 30.09 19.33 21.84
C GLY A 36 30.26 20.72 21.21
N CYS A 37 29.18 21.33 20.70
CA CYS A 37 29.20 22.71 20.19
C CYS A 37 29.12 23.78 21.28
N SER A 38 28.61 23.43 22.47
CA SER A 38 28.40 24.34 23.61
C SER A 38 29.56 24.30 24.62
N MET A 39 30.33 23.20 24.69
CA MET A 39 31.43 23.04 25.67
C MET A 39 32.45 24.19 25.71
N PRO A 40 32.86 24.83 24.58
CA PRO A 40 33.83 25.94 24.62
C PRO A 40 33.36 27.19 25.41
N LEU A 41 32.06 27.31 25.70
CA LEU A 41 31.46 28.34 26.57
C LEU A 41 31.38 27.92 28.04
N GLY A 42 31.88 26.74 28.40
CA GLY A 42 31.86 26.23 29.78
C GLY A 42 30.60 25.44 30.14
N TYR A 43 29.81 24.99 29.16
CA TYR A 43 28.74 24.01 29.40
C TYR A 43 29.33 22.61 29.62
N PRO A 44 28.78 21.82 30.56
CA PRO A 44 29.28 20.47 30.83
C PRO A 44 28.91 19.49 29.71
N SER A 45 29.74 18.47 29.49
CA SER A 45 29.32 17.26 28.78
C SER A 45 28.35 16.45 29.65
N TRP A 46 27.72 15.39 29.11
CA TRP A 46 26.82 14.55 29.90
C TRP A 46 27.52 13.91 31.13
N ALA A 47 28.68 13.27 30.93
CA ALA A 47 29.49 12.77 32.03
C ALA A 47 29.94 13.89 33.00
N GLY A 48 30.28 15.07 32.47
CA GLY A 48 30.63 16.23 33.28
C GLY A 48 29.45 16.77 34.11
N LEU A 49 28.23 16.70 33.59
CA LEU A 49 27.01 17.10 34.30
C LEU A 49 26.75 16.15 35.47
N ILE A 50 26.85 14.84 35.24
CA ILE A 50 26.69 13.82 36.28
C ILE A 50 27.71 14.03 37.41
N GLN A 51 28.99 14.27 37.09
CA GLN A 51 30.00 14.55 38.11
C GLN A 51 29.66 15.80 38.92
N LYS A 52 29.20 16.88 38.28
CA LYS A 52 28.76 18.08 38.99
C LYS A 52 27.53 17.85 39.86
N MET A 53 26.59 16.98 39.45
CA MET A 53 25.44 16.60 40.27
C MET A 53 25.89 15.84 41.53
N LEU A 54 26.82 14.89 41.37
CA LEU A 54 27.42 14.16 42.49
C LEU A 54 28.18 15.09 43.45
N ASP A 55 28.93 16.07 42.93
CA ASP A 55 29.61 17.09 43.74
C ASP A 55 28.60 17.97 44.50
N GLU A 56 27.51 18.40 43.85
CA GLU A 56 26.45 19.18 44.47
C GLU A 56 25.79 18.39 45.61
N ILE A 57 25.49 17.10 45.40
CA ILE A 57 24.89 16.22 46.41
C ILE A 57 25.76 16.13 47.66
N VAL A 58 27.08 16.02 47.51
CA VAL A 58 28.01 16.00 48.67
C VAL A 58 27.98 17.34 49.41
N SER A 59 27.80 18.45 48.69
CA SER A 59 27.70 19.79 49.29
C SER A 59 26.39 20.00 50.04
N ILE A 60 25.24 19.63 49.45
CA ILE A 60 23.90 19.84 50.04
C ILE A 60 23.53 18.77 51.08
N LYS A 61 24.06 17.54 50.95
CA LYS A 61 23.79 16.39 51.82
C LYS A 61 25.09 15.65 52.16
N PRO A 62 25.92 16.17 53.09
CA PRO A 62 27.19 15.53 53.48
C PRO A 62 27.06 14.07 53.95
N ALA A 63 25.90 13.70 54.52
CA ALA A 63 25.60 12.34 54.95
C ALA A 63 25.51 11.33 53.77
N ALA A 64 25.24 11.79 52.55
CA ALA A 64 25.16 10.95 51.35
C ALA A 64 26.55 10.65 50.73
N LYS A 65 27.65 11.17 51.29
CA LYS A 65 29.00 11.07 50.71
C LYS A 65 29.43 9.63 50.37
N SER A 66 29.18 8.67 51.27
CA SER A 66 29.54 7.27 51.03
C SER A 66 28.72 6.63 49.90
N MET A 67 27.46 7.05 49.70
CA MET A 67 26.63 6.61 48.59
C MET A 67 27.10 7.24 47.26
N VAL A 68 27.44 8.53 47.27
CA VAL A 68 28.01 9.23 46.11
C VAL A 68 29.33 8.60 45.66
N GLU A 69 30.19 8.19 46.59
CA GLU A 69 31.46 7.50 46.26
C GLU A 69 31.23 6.15 45.56
N LYS A 70 30.14 5.44 45.87
CA LYS A 70 29.72 4.23 45.15
C LYS A 70 29.18 4.57 43.75
N LEU A 71 28.33 5.58 43.64
CA LEU A 71 27.77 6.02 42.36
C LEU A 71 28.84 6.49 41.37
N ARG A 72 29.97 7.03 41.84
CA ARG A 72 31.12 7.38 40.97
C ARG A 72 31.79 6.17 40.32
N GLN A 73 31.57 4.96 40.84
CA GLN A 73 32.13 3.72 40.30
C GLN A 73 31.14 3.01 39.34
N GLU A 74 29.93 3.54 39.17
CA GLU A 74 28.92 2.98 38.27
C GLU A 74 29.20 3.40 36.83
N ASP A 75 29.14 2.44 35.90
CA ASP A 75 29.44 2.67 34.48
C ASP A 75 28.19 3.18 33.72
N ASP A 76 26.98 2.88 34.22
CA ASP A 76 25.73 3.34 33.63
C ASP A 76 25.33 4.74 34.13
N LEU A 77 25.63 5.75 33.30
CA LEU A 77 25.32 7.15 33.59
C LEU A 77 23.81 7.44 33.72
N LEU A 78 22.92 6.64 33.12
CA LEU A 78 21.47 6.82 33.29
C LEU A 78 21.02 6.41 34.69
N VAL A 79 21.55 5.29 35.19
CA VAL A 79 21.30 4.83 36.57
C VAL A 79 21.81 5.86 37.57
N VAL A 80 23.02 6.39 37.35
CA VAL A 80 23.56 7.46 38.20
C VAL A 80 22.69 8.72 38.14
N ALA A 81 22.12 9.06 36.98
CA ALA A 81 21.23 10.21 36.83
C ALA A 81 19.93 10.07 37.62
N ASP A 82 19.27 8.90 37.58
CA ASP A 82 18.06 8.61 38.37
C ASP A 82 18.33 8.76 39.88
N GLU A 83 19.43 8.17 40.36
CA GLU A 83 19.83 8.26 41.77
C GLU A 83 20.17 9.70 42.17
N CYS A 84 20.89 10.45 41.31
CA CYS A 84 21.19 11.84 41.60
C CYS A 84 19.92 12.69 41.65
N LYS A 85 18.97 12.50 40.72
CA LYS A 85 17.69 13.24 40.72
C LYS A 85 16.89 12.95 42.00
N SER A 86 16.82 11.67 42.40
CA SER A 86 16.17 11.24 43.65
C SER A 86 16.82 11.87 44.89
N LEU A 87 18.15 11.84 44.96
CA LEU A 87 18.90 12.42 46.08
C LEU A 87 18.83 13.94 46.15
N MET A 88 18.76 14.63 45.00
CA MET A 88 18.65 16.08 44.95
C MET A 88 17.23 16.56 45.25
N GLY A 89 16.19 15.84 44.86
CA GLY A 89 14.81 16.29 45.07
C GLY A 89 14.49 17.57 44.28
N PRO A 90 13.68 18.50 44.81
CA PRO A 90 13.33 19.77 44.14
C PRO A 90 14.54 20.61 43.71
N GLU A 91 15.67 20.51 44.42
CA GLU A 91 16.93 21.20 44.14
C GLU A 91 17.53 20.80 42.78
N TYR A 92 17.14 19.65 42.23
CA TYR A 92 17.53 19.20 40.89
C TYR A 92 17.21 20.24 39.81
N TYR A 93 15.99 20.76 39.78
CA TYR A 93 15.57 21.70 38.73
C TYR A 93 16.30 23.04 38.83
N VAL A 94 16.53 23.51 40.08
CA VAL A 94 17.33 24.71 40.34
C VAL A 94 18.77 24.52 39.89
N PHE A 95 19.35 23.35 40.17
CA PHE A 95 20.70 23.00 39.73
C PHE A 95 20.82 22.97 38.21
N ILE A 96 19.90 22.28 37.50
CA ILE A 96 19.91 22.22 36.04
C ILE A 96 19.77 23.63 35.43
N GLY A 97 18.82 24.43 35.92
CA GLY A 97 18.65 25.82 35.49
C GLY A 97 19.93 26.64 35.66
N ARG A 98 20.63 26.52 36.80
CA ARG A 98 21.91 27.21 37.06
C ARG A 98 23.05 26.69 36.19
N GLN A 99 23.11 25.39 35.88
CA GLN A 99 24.19 24.86 35.04
C GLN A 99 24.07 25.28 33.58
N PHE A 100 22.83 25.43 33.09
CA PHE A 100 22.51 25.67 31.69
C PHE A 100 21.97 27.08 31.37
N GLU A 101 21.94 27.98 32.36
CA GLU A 101 21.66 29.40 32.13
C GLU A 101 22.59 30.00 31.06
N PRO A 102 22.18 31.06 30.33
CA PRO A 102 22.97 31.62 29.23
C PRO A 102 24.36 32.10 29.69
N LYS A 103 25.41 31.42 29.22
CA LYS A 103 26.81 31.76 29.49
C LYS A 103 27.34 32.70 28.43
N THR A 104 28.30 33.54 28.83
CA THR A 104 28.92 34.52 27.95
C THR A 104 30.43 34.35 27.96
N LYS A 105 31.05 34.32 26.78
CA LYS A 105 32.51 34.36 26.61
C LYS A 105 32.83 35.37 25.52
N ASP A 106 33.75 36.29 25.81
CA ASP A 106 34.12 37.39 24.90
C ASP A 106 32.90 38.20 24.40
N GLY A 107 31.91 38.39 25.28
CA GLY A 107 30.67 39.11 24.97
C GLY A 107 29.64 38.35 24.12
N LYS A 108 29.92 37.11 23.68
CA LYS A 108 29.00 36.27 22.91
C LYS A 108 28.34 35.18 23.76
N LYS A 109 27.05 34.93 23.52
CA LYS A 109 26.23 33.87 24.14
C LYS A 109 26.12 32.58 23.29
N HIS A 110 27.01 32.43 22.32
CA HIS A 110 27.05 31.30 21.40
C HIS A 110 28.50 31.14 20.89
N THR A 111 28.87 29.94 20.44
CA THR A 111 30.20 29.68 19.88
C THR A 111 30.27 30.04 18.39
N PRO A 112 31.48 30.24 17.82
CA PRO A 112 31.65 30.40 16.38
C PRO A 112 31.10 29.23 15.55
N GLU A 113 30.94 28.06 16.17
CA GLU A 113 30.34 26.88 15.55
C GLU A 113 28.84 27.03 15.37
N HIS A 114 28.13 27.50 16.41
CA HIS A 114 26.70 27.80 16.30
C HIS A 114 26.45 28.85 15.21
N GLU A 115 27.28 29.91 15.16
CA GLU A 115 27.23 30.95 14.12
C GLU A 115 27.39 30.35 12.72
N ALA A 116 28.33 29.42 12.53
CA ALA A 116 28.53 28.74 11.26
C ALA A 116 27.33 27.83 10.89
N ILE A 117 26.77 27.10 11.86
CA ILE A 117 25.63 26.18 11.65
C ILE A 117 24.38 26.94 11.21
N VAL A 118 24.02 28.03 11.90
CA VAL A 118 22.80 28.80 11.57
C VAL A 118 22.91 29.59 10.27
N THR A 119 24.13 29.83 9.78
CA THR A 119 24.38 30.52 8.50
C THR A 119 24.31 29.56 7.30
N LEU A 120 24.37 28.25 7.54
CA LEU A 120 24.20 27.24 6.48
C LEU A 120 22.72 27.05 6.13
N PRO A 121 22.40 26.70 4.87
CA PRO A 121 21.03 26.56 4.38
C PRO A 121 20.35 25.26 4.85
N PHE A 122 20.26 25.04 6.17
CA PHE A 122 19.48 23.93 6.73
C PHE A 122 17.98 24.25 6.67
N HIS A 123 17.15 23.22 6.48
CA HIS A 123 15.70 23.30 6.49
C HIS A 123 15.19 23.69 7.89
N ASN A 124 15.61 22.95 8.93
CA ASN A 124 15.27 23.15 10.34
C ASN A 124 16.39 22.58 11.25
N TYR A 125 16.25 22.77 12.56
CA TYR A 125 17.25 22.35 13.55
C TYR A 125 16.65 21.47 14.66
N ILE A 126 17.44 20.48 15.10
CA ILE A 126 17.20 19.67 16.29
C ILE A 126 18.42 19.83 17.20
N THR A 127 18.21 19.95 18.51
CA THR A 127 19.30 19.90 19.49
C THR A 127 18.95 19.04 20.69
N SER A 128 19.92 18.26 21.16
CA SER A 128 19.87 17.50 22.41
C SER A 128 20.36 18.32 23.61
N ASN A 129 20.62 19.61 23.42
CA ASN A 129 21.20 20.45 24.46
C ASN A 129 20.11 21.25 25.18
N TYR A 130 20.31 21.42 26.48
CA TYR A 130 19.39 22.22 27.30
C TYR A 130 19.66 23.72 27.20
N ASP A 131 20.84 24.14 26.74
CA ASP A 131 21.24 25.55 26.62
C ASP A 131 20.58 26.29 25.43
N ALA A 132 20.68 27.62 25.42
CA ALA A 132 20.13 28.48 24.35
C ALA A 132 21.18 28.97 23.34
N CYS A 133 22.34 28.31 23.19
CA CYS A 133 23.39 28.80 22.28
C CYS A 133 22.93 28.85 20.82
N LEU A 134 22.17 27.84 20.38
CA LEU A 134 21.65 27.77 19.01
C LEU A 134 20.58 28.85 18.77
N ASP A 135 19.68 29.05 19.72
CA ASP A 135 18.64 30.08 19.75
C ASP A 135 19.27 31.47 19.60
N ASN A 136 20.30 31.75 20.42
CA ASN A 136 21.01 33.02 20.46
C ASN A 136 21.79 33.27 19.16
N ALA A 137 22.44 32.23 18.61
CA ALA A 137 23.14 32.35 17.34
C ALA A 137 22.18 32.71 16.20
N TYR A 138 21.03 32.04 16.13
CA TYR A 138 20.04 32.28 15.08
C TYR A 138 19.46 33.71 15.17
N CYS A 139 19.10 34.18 16.36
CA CYS A 139 18.56 35.54 16.54
C CYS A 139 19.56 36.65 16.16
N LEU A 140 20.86 36.41 16.38
CA LEU A 140 21.91 37.38 16.07
C LEU A 140 22.24 37.44 14.57
N THR A 141 22.26 36.29 13.88
CA THR A 141 22.58 36.24 12.45
C THR A 141 21.45 36.77 11.57
N THR A 142 20.20 36.75 12.04
CA THR A 142 19.05 37.38 11.35
C THR A 142 18.92 38.89 11.63
N LEU A 143 19.89 39.51 12.32
CA LEU A 143 19.84 40.91 12.78
C LEU A 143 18.56 41.23 13.60
N GLY A 144 18.00 40.23 14.29
CA GLY A 144 16.77 40.37 15.07
C GLY A 144 15.48 40.56 14.25
N ARG A 145 15.52 40.34 12.93
CA ARG A 145 14.34 40.48 12.05
C ARG A 145 13.41 39.26 12.08
N GLU A 146 13.97 38.10 12.37
CA GLU A 146 13.26 36.82 12.47
C GLU A 146 13.73 36.08 13.72
N SER A 147 12.80 35.59 14.53
CA SER A 147 13.09 34.69 15.65
C SER A 147 12.73 33.27 15.24
N ALA A 148 13.64 32.32 15.48
CA ALA A 148 13.34 30.91 15.29
C ALA A 148 12.25 30.46 16.28
N THR A 149 11.34 29.61 15.81
CA THR A 149 10.34 29.00 16.68
C THR A 149 10.99 27.87 17.48
N CYS A 150 11.44 28.17 18.70
CA CYS A 150 11.98 27.16 19.62
C CYS A 150 10.86 26.40 20.36
N PHE A 151 11.03 25.10 20.56
CA PHE A 151 10.09 24.25 21.32
C PHE A 151 10.68 22.93 21.79
N THR A 152 10.02 22.30 22.77
CA THR A 152 10.35 20.97 23.33
C THR A 152 9.34 19.91 22.86
N TYR A 153 9.59 18.63 23.16
CA TYR A 153 8.73 17.51 22.73
C TYR A 153 7.30 17.60 23.32
N ASN A 154 7.14 18.34 24.41
CA ASN A 154 5.85 18.53 25.08
C ASN A 154 4.89 19.41 24.25
N ASN A 155 5.41 20.24 23.33
CA ASN A 155 4.60 21.04 22.42
C ASN A 155 4.18 20.25 21.17
N ARG A 156 3.12 19.44 21.31
CA ARG A 156 2.62 18.54 20.26
C ARG A 156 2.21 19.25 18.97
N GLN A 157 1.66 20.46 19.05
CA GLN A 157 1.27 21.22 17.86
C GLN A 157 2.51 21.61 17.05
N LYS A 158 3.53 22.18 17.70
CA LYS A 158 4.77 22.54 17.03
C LYS A 158 5.53 21.31 16.51
N LEU A 159 5.46 20.18 17.22
CA LEU A 159 6.04 18.93 16.71
C LEU A 159 5.32 18.44 15.43
N ALA A 160 3.98 18.52 15.39
CA ALA A 160 3.23 18.20 14.17
C ALA A 160 3.55 19.17 13.02
N ASP A 161 3.66 20.47 13.33
CA ASP A 161 4.04 21.51 12.38
C ASP A 161 5.47 21.30 11.84
N TYR A 162 6.38 20.80 12.69
CA TYR A 162 7.75 20.43 12.33
C TYR A 162 7.81 19.19 11.43
N CYS A 163 6.92 18.22 11.65
CA CYS A 163 6.82 17.02 10.81
C CYS A 163 6.12 17.28 9.46
N ASN A 164 5.49 18.45 9.27
CA ASN A 164 4.78 18.79 8.04
C ASN A 164 5.76 19.32 6.97
N PRO A 165 6.00 18.59 5.87
CA PRO A 165 6.94 19.01 4.83
C PRO A 165 6.52 20.27 4.05
N ASN A 166 5.27 20.71 4.18
CA ASN A 166 4.73 21.90 3.50
C ASN A 166 4.82 23.19 4.35
N ASN A 167 5.37 23.12 5.56
CA ASN A 167 5.49 24.28 6.43
C ASN A 167 6.77 25.08 6.12
N GLU A 168 6.68 26.04 5.20
CA GLU A 168 7.80 26.90 4.80
C GLU A 168 7.89 28.21 5.61
N SER A 169 6.98 28.42 6.58
CA SER A 169 6.70 29.78 7.08
C SER A 169 7.64 30.32 8.17
N THR A 170 8.38 29.48 8.91
CA THR A 170 9.41 29.91 9.89
C THR A 170 10.44 28.80 10.16
N LYS A 171 11.71 29.16 10.41
CA LYS A 171 12.71 28.18 10.91
C LYS A 171 12.39 27.76 12.33
N MET A 172 12.46 26.46 12.57
CA MET A 172 12.14 25.87 13.87
C MET A 172 13.38 25.23 14.51
N ILE A 173 13.50 25.37 15.84
CA ILE A 173 14.54 24.73 16.66
C ILE A 173 13.84 23.80 17.64
N PHE A 174 14.05 22.50 17.47
CA PHE A 174 13.46 21.47 18.31
C PHE A 174 14.44 20.98 19.37
N HIS A 175 14.19 21.30 20.64
CA HIS A 175 14.93 20.81 21.80
C HIS A 175 14.38 19.43 22.22
N ILE A 176 14.99 18.37 21.68
CA ILE A 176 14.47 17.00 21.80
C ILE A 176 14.50 16.46 23.23
N HIS A 177 15.42 16.94 24.07
CA HIS A 177 15.59 16.51 25.46
C HIS A 177 15.21 17.60 26.48
N GLY A 178 14.54 18.66 26.05
CA GLY A 178 14.13 19.77 26.92
C GLY A 178 15.07 20.97 26.89
N ARG A 179 14.71 22.01 27.64
CA ARG A 179 15.40 23.31 27.66
C ARG A 179 15.54 23.83 29.09
N TYR A 180 16.60 24.56 29.38
CA TYR A 180 16.96 24.96 30.74
C TYR A 180 15.92 25.86 31.44
N ASP A 181 15.13 26.61 30.68
CA ASP A 181 14.06 27.49 31.18
C ASP A 181 12.69 26.81 31.23
N THR A 182 12.62 25.53 30.87
CA THR A 182 11.50 24.61 31.10
C THR A 182 12.02 23.34 31.77
N PRO A 183 12.48 23.41 33.04
CA PRO A 183 13.15 22.29 33.70
C PRO A 183 12.33 21.00 33.78
N GLU A 184 11.01 21.10 33.71
CA GLU A 184 10.09 19.96 33.72
C GLU A 184 10.15 19.13 32.43
N ASP A 185 10.60 19.72 31.33
CA ASP A 185 10.75 19.05 30.05
C ASP A 185 12.11 18.36 29.91
N ILE A 186 13.00 18.44 30.91
CA ILE A 186 14.35 17.86 30.81
C ILE A 186 14.28 16.32 30.79
N VAL A 187 14.99 15.72 29.84
CA VAL A 187 15.17 14.27 29.72
C VAL A 187 16.62 13.94 30.01
N LEU A 188 16.87 13.32 31.15
CA LEU A 188 18.20 12.94 31.64
C LEU A 188 18.24 11.53 32.25
N THR A 189 17.13 11.06 32.85
CA THR A 189 17.08 9.78 33.57
C THR A 189 16.39 8.67 32.79
N GLU A 190 16.59 7.40 33.17
CA GLU A 190 16.04 6.25 32.41
C GLU A 190 14.51 6.30 32.35
N ASN A 191 13.87 6.71 33.45
CA ASN A 191 12.41 6.85 33.51
C ASN A 191 11.90 7.95 32.58
N GLU A 192 12.59 9.09 32.50
CA GLU A 192 12.21 10.18 31.59
C GLU A 192 12.38 9.77 30.12
N TYR A 193 13.45 9.04 29.79
CA TYR A 193 13.62 8.48 28.45
C TYR A 193 12.45 7.53 28.11
N LYS A 194 12.06 6.63 29.02
CA LYS A 194 10.92 5.72 28.82
C LYS A 194 9.58 6.45 28.64
N ASP A 195 9.35 7.51 29.40
CA ASP A 195 8.11 8.30 29.33
C ASP A 195 8.03 9.10 28.02
N VAL A 196 9.14 9.68 27.59
CA VAL A 196 9.19 10.53 26.39
C VAL A 196 9.26 9.72 25.10
N TYR A 197 10.04 8.63 25.05
CA TYR A 197 10.20 7.78 23.88
C TYR A 197 9.09 6.72 23.73
N HIS A 198 7.84 7.12 23.94
CA HIS A 198 6.67 6.31 23.57
C HIS A 198 6.48 6.27 22.04
N GLU A 199 5.71 5.31 21.53
CA GLU A 199 5.58 5.06 20.08
C GLU A 199 5.07 6.28 19.27
N GLY A 200 4.26 7.15 19.85
CA GLY A 200 3.81 8.38 19.20
C GLY A 200 4.95 9.36 18.90
N PHE A 201 5.83 9.58 19.88
CA PHE A 201 7.02 10.41 19.72
C PHE A 201 8.04 9.76 18.76
N ILE A 202 8.29 8.46 18.93
CA ILE A 202 9.15 7.67 18.03
C ILE A 202 8.64 7.75 16.58
N SER A 203 7.33 7.69 16.36
CA SER A 203 6.74 7.80 15.02
C SER A 203 6.98 9.17 14.39
N SER A 204 6.97 10.24 15.19
CA SER A 204 7.29 11.61 14.73
C SER A 204 8.77 11.71 14.33
N LEU A 205 9.67 11.14 15.13
CA LEU A 205 11.10 11.05 14.81
C LEU A 205 11.35 10.22 13.54
N ARG A 206 10.66 9.07 13.39
CA ARG A 206 10.72 8.25 12.16
C ARG A 206 10.27 9.07 10.94
N SER A 207 9.19 9.83 11.05
CA SER A 207 8.72 10.71 9.97
C SER A 207 9.76 11.74 9.56
N ILE A 208 10.39 12.41 10.53
CA ILE A 208 11.45 13.41 10.27
C ILE A 208 12.64 12.76 9.54
N ILE A 209 13.12 11.63 10.06
CA ILE A 209 14.28 10.90 9.53
C ILE A 209 14.00 10.33 8.13
N MET A 210 12.76 9.93 7.85
CA MET A 210 12.36 9.41 6.52
C MET A 210 12.17 10.51 5.47
N THR A 211 11.83 11.73 5.88
CA THR A 211 11.50 12.83 4.95
C THR A 211 12.68 13.76 4.67
N HIS A 212 13.66 13.85 5.58
CA HIS A 212 14.78 14.78 5.48
C HIS A 212 16.13 14.13 5.80
N PRO A 213 17.22 14.47 5.08
CA PRO A 213 18.57 14.12 5.49
C PRO A 213 18.94 14.82 6.80
N VAL A 214 19.25 14.05 7.84
CA VAL A 214 19.79 14.57 9.10
C VAL A 214 21.32 14.66 9.03
N VAL A 215 21.87 15.79 9.49
CA VAL A 215 23.31 16.05 9.61
C VAL A 215 23.68 16.25 11.08
N PHE A 216 24.41 15.29 11.67
CA PHE A 216 24.88 15.35 13.06
C PHE A 216 26.14 16.21 13.19
N ILE A 217 26.11 17.19 14.10
CA ILE A 217 27.19 18.15 14.35
C ILE A 217 27.39 18.27 15.86
N GLY A 218 28.61 18.04 16.34
CA GLY A 218 28.93 18.16 17.78
C GLY A 218 28.27 17.11 18.68
N SER A 219 27.63 16.08 18.10
CA SER A 219 27.12 14.90 18.80
C SER A 219 28.01 13.70 18.49
N GLY A 220 28.32 12.88 19.49
CA GLY A 220 29.15 11.67 19.34
C GLY A 220 28.46 10.51 18.60
N VAL A 221 27.25 10.70 18.06
CA VAL A 221 26.45 9.69 17.34
C VAL A 221 26.37 8.35 18.10
N ASN A 222 26.21 8.42 19.43
CA ASN A 222 26.15 7.25 20.30
C ASN A 222 24.85 7.20 21.13
N ASP A 223 23.89 8.09 20.88
CA ASP A 223 22.56 8.03 21.51
C ASP A 223 21.87 6.73 21.08
N LEU A 224 21.74 5.80 22.02
CA LEU A 224 21.29 4.42 21.76
C LEU A 224 19.85 4.38 21.25
N ASP A 225 18.99 5.28 21.74
CA ASP A 225 17.60 5.36 21.33
C ASP A 225 17.48 5.91 19.91
N PHE A 226 18.19 6.99 19.60
CA PHE A 226 18.22 7.54 18.25
C PHE A 226 18.80 6.53 17.24
N LEU A 227 19.89 5.85 17.60
CA LEU A 227 20.49 4.81 16.77
C LEU A 227 19.58 3.58 16.59
N THR A 228 18.75 3.25 17.58
CA THR A 228 17.77 2.17 17.49
C THR A 228 16.67 2.53 16.48
N ILE A 229 16.22 3.79 16.48
CA ILE A 229 15.28 4.31 15.47
C ILE A 229 15.91 4.25 14.08
N MET A 230 17.16 4.72 13.92
CA MET A 230 17.88 4.68 12.64
C MET A 230 18.07 3.26 12.12
N ARG A 231 18.43 2.30 13.00
CA ARG A 231 18.59 0.89 12.64
C ARG A 231 17.27 0.26 12.21
N PHE A 232 16.17 0.58 12.91
CA PHE A 232 14.84 0.13 12.52
C PHE A 232 14.47 0.64 11.12
N ILE A 233 14.70 1.93 10.85
CA ILE A 233 14.40 2.53 9.54
C ILE A 233 15.27 1.90 8.45
N ASP A 234 16.58 1.75 8.67
CA ASP A 234 17.47 1.13 7.68
C ASP A 234 17.08 -0.34 7.39
N ASN A 235 16.75 -1.13 8.41
CA ASN A 235 16.31 -2.51 8.24
C ASN A 235 15.03 -2.64 7.41
N VAL A 236 14.14 -1.64 7.50
CA VAL A 236 12.84 -1.66 6.83
C VAL A 236 12.91 -1.02 5.44
N PHE A 237 13.71 0.04 5.25
CA PHE A 237 13.63 0.96 4.10
C PHE A 237 14.94 1.13 3.32
N LYS A 238 15.93 0.25 3.52
CA LYS A 238 17.33 0.28 3.00
C LYS A 238 17.58 0.79 1.58
N LYS A 239 16.58 0.79 0.69
CA LYS A 239 16.68 1.21 -0.73
C LYS A 239 16.01 2.55 -1.07
N PHE A 240 15.28 3.16 -0.15
CA PHE A 240 14.39 4.29 -0.44
C PHE A 240 14.64 5.54 0.41
N GLN A 241 15.66 5.50 1.27
CA GLN A 241 16.01 6.60 2.15
C GLN A 241 17.27 7.32 1.69
N ASP A 242 17.26 8.65 1.79
CA ASP A 242 18.45 9.46 1.64
C ASP A 242 19.52 9.13 2.69
N LYS A 243 20.79 9.36 2.34
CA LYS A 243 21.89 9.20 3.29
C LYS A 243 21.83 10.29 4.35
N HIS A 244 22.06 9.90 5.61
CA HIS A 244 22.34 10.82 6.71
C HIS A 244 23.83 11.08 6.81
N TYR A 245 24.24 12.14 7.50
CA TYR A 245 25.64 12.52 7.60
C TYR A 245 26.04 12.86 9.04
N ALA A 246 27.29 12.63 9.40
CA ALA A 246 27.83 13.03 10.69
C ALA A 246 29.20 13.68 10.54
N ILE A 247 29.39 14.90 11.06
CA ILE A 247 30.69 15.57 11.10
C ILE A 247 31.36 15.23 12.43
N ILE A 248 32.32 14.31 12.39
CA ILE A 248 32.96 13.72 13.59
C ILE A 248 34.48 13.82 13.52
N PRO A 249 35.19 13.90 14.66
CA PRO A 249 36.65 13.88 14.64
C PRO A 249 37.14 12.50 14.17
N CYS A 250 38.33 12.48 13.57
CA CYS A 250 39.02 11.23 13.27
C CYS A 250 39.14 10.35 14.52
N PRO A 251 38.79 9.05 14.47
CA PRO A 251 38.66 8.23 15.68
C PRO A 251 40.01 7.92 16.33
N ASP A 252 40.06 8.02 17.66
CA ASP A 252 41.29 7.82 18.46
C ASP A 252 41.83 6.38 18.39
N ASN A 253 40.97 5.42 18.02
CA ASN A 253 41.37 4.02 17.81
C ASN A 253 42.23 3.80 16.55
N GLY A 254 42.34 4.82 15.69
CA GLY A 254 43.22 4.83 14.52
C GLY A 254 42.68 4.13 13.27
N TYR A 255 41.40 3.75 13.22
CA TYR A 255 40.76 3.09 12.06
C TYR A 255 39.46 3.79 11.64
N ALA A 256 39.53 4.70 10.67
CA ALA A 256 38.38 5.43 10.13
C ALA A 256 37.40 4.48 9.42
N GLU A 257 37.92 3.46 8.72
CA GLU A 257 37.10 2.52 7.95
C GLU A 257 36.13 1.70 8.84
N ASN A 258 36.57 1.30 10.03
CA ASN A 258 35.73 0.57 10.99
C ASN A 258 34.54 1.41 11.45
N GLU A 259 34.77 2.70 11.68
CA GLU A 259 33.74 3.64 12.11
C GLU A 259 32.76 3.96 10.97
N VAL A 260 33.26 4.08 9.74
CA VAL A 260 32.45 4.21 8.52
C VAL A 260 31.56 3.00 8.34
N ARG A 261 32.13 1.80 8.49
CA ARG A 261 31.38 0.55 8.39
C ARG A 261 30.31 0.46 9.47
N ARG A 262 30.64 0.84 10.72
CA ARG A 262 29.70 0.89 11.85
C ARG A 262 28.52 1.81 11.54
N LEU A 263 28.78 3.05 11.12
CA LEU A 263 27.74 4.07 10.93
C LEU A 263 26.94 3.88 9.63
N THR A 264 27.63 3.58 8.52
CA THR A 264 27.00 3.50 7.20
C THR A 264 26.17 2.24 7.04
N ILE A 265 26.68 1.08 7.50
CA ILE A 265 25.99 -0.20 7.32
C ILE A 265 24.86 -0.40 8.33
N ARG A 266 25.05 0.04 9.59
CA ARG A 266 24.07 -0.22 10.66
C ARG A 266 23.01 0.85 10.81
N TYR A 267 23.29 2.08 10.38
CA TYR A 267 22.45 3.24 10.68
C TYR A 267 22.22 4.17 9.47
N ASN A 268 22.75 3.85 8.29
CA ASN A 268 22.64 4.68 7.09
C ASN A 268 23.23 6.11 7.26
N ILE A 269 24.21 6.27 8.17
CA ILE A 269 24.90 7.53 8.47
C ILE A 269 26.30 7.50 7.83
N VAL A 270 26.58 8.47 6.96
CA VAL A 270 27.87 8.66 6.30
C VAL A 270 28.72 9.62 7.14
N PRO A 271 29.80 9.15 7.79
CA PRO A 271 30.68 10.05 8.52
C PRO A 271 31.56 10.87 7.59
N VAL A 272 31.81 12.11 7.98
CA VAL A 272 32.76 13.05 7.39
C VAL A 272 33.72 13.47 8.50
N PHE A 273 34.97 13.04 8.37
CA PHE A 273 35.99 13.21 9.39
C PHE A 273 36.75 14.53 9.24
N TYR A 274 37.13 15.11 10.37
CA TYR A 274 38.09 16.21 10.48
C TYR A 274 39.19 15.90 11.49
N GLU A 275 40.36 16.53 11.33
CA GLU A 275 41.47 16.41 12.27
C GLU A 275 41.19 17.19 13.56
N ASN A 276 41.50 16.63 14.72
CA ASN A 276 41.32 17.29 16.00
C ASN A 276 42.55 17.13 16.93
N PRO A 277 43.74 17.61 16.52
CA PRO A 277 44.99 17.31 17.21
C PRO A 277 45.12 17.94 18.60
N ASP A 278 44.42 19.04 18.86
CA ASP A 278 44.47 19.84 20.08
C ASP A 278 43.21 19.67 20.96
N GLY A 279 42.26 18.82 20.54
CA GLY A 279 40.98 18.62 21.21
C GLY A 279 40.03 19.82 21.13
N SER A 280 40.38 20.90 20.43
CA SER A 280 39.60 22.15 20.42
C SER A 280 38.42 22.14 19.45
N HIS A 281 38.36 21.15 18.55
CA HIS A 281 37.43 21.06 17.43
C HIS A 281 37.49 22.25 16.45
N SER A 282 38.54 23.07 16.49
CA SER A 282 38.74 24.24 15.62
C SER A 282 38.57 23.93 14.12
N ARG A 283 39.08 22.78 13.67
CA ARG A 283 38.97 22.29 12.28
C ARG A 283 37.54 22.00 11.82
N ARG A 284 36.62 21.69 12.74
CA ARG A 284 35.19 21.55 12.42
C ARG A 284 34.59 22.88 11.99
N VAL A 285 34.99 23.97 12.66
CA VAL A 285 34.54 25.33 12.32
C VAL A 285 35.02 25.71 10.92
N GLU A 286 36.29 25.43 10.62
CA GLU A 286 36.88 25.65 9.29
C GLU A 286 36.15 24.86 8.22
N MET A 287 35.82 23.59 8.48
CA MET A 287 35.04 22.76 7.56
C MET A 287 33.64 23.34 7.31
N LEU A 288 32.90 23.73 8.35
CA LEU A 288 31.58 24.36 8.20
C LEU A 288 31.65 25.67 7.41
N ARG A 289 32.67 26.50 7.64
CA ARG A 289 32.90 27.73 6.85
C ARG A 289 33.27 27.41 5.40
N GLY A 290 34.02 26.34 5.14
CA GLY A 290 34.32 25.87 3.80
C GLY A 290 33.06 25.39 3.05
N ILE A 291 32.15 24.69 3.74
CA ILE A 291 30.83 24.33 3.19
C ILE A 291 30.01 25.59 2.88
N LEU A 292 30.05 26.59 3.77
CA LEU A 292 29.35 27.86 3.55
C LEU A 292 29.93 28.62 2.34
N SER A 293 31.25 28.67 2.18
CA SER A 293 31.89 29.26 0.99
C SER A 293 31.42 28.55 -0.27
N TYR A 294 31.41 27.21 -0.28
CA TYR A 294 30.91 26.42 -1.40
C TYR A 294 29.44 26.76 -1.75
N CYS A 295 28.59 26.95 -0.74
CA CYS A 295 27.21 27.38 -0.93
C CYS A 295 27.10 28.81 -1.49
N LYS A 296 28.01 29.73 -1.08
CA LYS A 296 28.05 31.14 -1.50
C LYS A 296 28.72 31.37 -2.86
N ASP A 297 29.75 30.61 -3.22
CA ASP A 297 30.45 30.70 -4.50
C ASP A 297 29.53 30.24 -5.65
N ALA A 298 28.62 29.30 -5.36
CA ALA A 298 27.49 28.99 -6.25
C ALA A 298 26.40 30.08 -6.28
N ALA A 299 26.32 30.94 -5.25
CA ALA A 299 25.38 32.06 -5.11
C ALA A 299 25.91 33.40 -5.68
N GLY A 300 27.16 33.44 -6.16
CA GLY A 300 27.75 34.59 -6.87
C GLY A 300 27.07 34.93 -8.20
N LYS A 301 26.14 34.08 -8.68
CA LYS A 301 25.11 34.49 -9.63
C LYS A 301 23.93 35.08 -8.85
N LYS A 302 23.96 36.39 -8.63
CA LYS A 302 22.76 37.15 -8.26
C LYS A 302 21.63 36.80 -9.24
N PRO A 303 20.37 36.66 -8.79
CA PRO A 303 19.24 36.62 -9.70
C PRO A 303 19.08 38.04 -10.28
N GLU A 304 19.71 38.27 -11.43
CA GLU A 304 19.13 39.21 -12.38
C GLU A 304 17.70 38.76 -12.68
N LYS A 305 16.86 39.68 -13.15
CA LYS A 305 15.63 39.31 -13.83
C LYS A 305 16.00 38.36 -14.98
N VAL A 306 16.01 37.07 -14.69
CA VAL A 306 16.17 36.02 -15.68
C VAL A 306 14.78 35.90 -16.28
N GLU A 307 14.62 36.52 -17.46
CA GLU A 307 13.82 35.90 -18.49
C GLU A 307 14.13 34.40 -18.47
N ILE A 308 13.09 33.61 -18.21
CA ILE A 308 13.12 32.15 -18.12
C ILE A 308 13.88 31.62 -19.35
N SER A 309 15.18 31.33 -19.20
CA SER A 309 15.89 30.49 -20.14
C SER A 309 15.56 29.05 -19.77
N ALA A 310 14.63 28.49 -20.54
CA ALA A 310 14.06 27.15 -20.46
C ALA A 310 14.84 26.13 -19.61
N THR A 311 14.28 25.77 -18.45
CA THR A 311 14.41 24.40 -17.94
C THR A 311 14.04 23.44 -19.07
N SER A 312 14.85 22.41 -19.31
CA SER A 312 14.51 21.44 -20.35
C SER A 312 13.19 20.75 -19.96
N LYS A 313 12.31 20.52 -20.95
CA LYS A 313 11.04 19.78 -20.77
C LYS A 313 11.24 18.46 -20.01
N GLU A 314 12.39 17.80 -20.23
CA GLU A 314 12.77 16.53 -19.59
C GLU A 314 13.07 16.66 -18.08
N ASP A 315 13.66 17.77 -17.63
CA ASP A 315 13.98 18.00 -16.21
C ASP A 315 12.71 18.21 -15.38
N GLU A 316 11.73 18.94 -15.91
CA GLU A 316 10.44 19.18 -15.24
C GLU A 316 9.60 17.89 -15.16
N LEU A 317 9.56 17.12 -16.25
CA LEU A 317 8.92 15.81 -16.29
C LEU A 317 9.56 14.81 -15.31
N THR A 318 10.88 14.83 -15.17
CA THR A 318 11.59 13.97 -14.21
C THR A 318 11.23 14.33 -12.77
N LYS A 319 11.23 15.64 -12.43
CA LYS A 319 10.81 16.12 -11.10
C LYS A 319 9.36 15.75 -10.78
N TYR A 320 8.47 15.89 -11.76
CA TYR A 320 7.07 15.48 -11.65
C TYR A 320 6.97 13.98 -11.31
N LYS A 321 7.63 13.11 -12.08
CA LYS A 321 7.59 11.65 -11.87
C LYS A 321 8.13 11.23 -10.50
N VAL A 322 9.19 11.87 -10.02
CA VAL A 322 9.76 11.59 -8.68
C VAL A 322 8.75 11.91 -7.57
N LYS A 323 8.09 13.07 -7.64
CA LYS A 323 7.08 13.45 -6.64
C LYS A 323 5.82 12.60 -6.73
N LEU A 324 5.37 12.28 -7.94
CA LEU A 324 4.27 11.34 -8.17
C LEU A 324 4.57 9.97 -7.56
N ASN A 325 5.80 9.47 -7.74
CA ASN A 325 6.25 8.22 -7.12
C ASN A 325 6.23 8.28 -5.58
N ALA A 326 6.69 9.38 -4.99
CA ALA A 326 6.68 9.56 -3.54
C ALA A 326 5.25 9.56 -2.95
N GLU A 327 4.28 10.17 -3.64
CA GLU A 327 2.87 10.17 -3.21
C GLU A 327 2.25 8.77 -3.31
N LEU A 328 2.41 8.10 -4.46
CA LEU A 328 1.68 6.87 -4.76
C LEU A 328 2.30 5.61 -4.15
N SER A 329 3.60 5.64 -3.78
CA SER A 329 4.31 4.49 -3.20
C SER A 329 3.87 4.14 -1.79
N ASN A 330 3.26 5.08 -1.06
CA ASN A 330 2.79 4.87 0.31
C ASN A 330 1.32 4.44 0.33
N LEU A 331 1.05 3.17 0.62
CA LEU A 331 -0.28 2.62 0.78
C LEU A 331 -0.67 2.57 2.27
N ARG A 332 -1.72 3.29 2.63
CA ARG A 332 -2.37 3.16 3.94
C ARG A 332 -3.69 2.43 3.80
N ILE A 333 -3.72 1.16 4.16
CA ILE A 333 -4.99 0.41 4.23
C ILE A 333 -5.65 0.77 5.55
N LEU A 334 -6.88 1.28 5.50
CA LEU A 334 -7.64 1.73 6.69
C LEU A 334 -6.88 2.69 7.62
N ASP A 335 -5.94 3.47 7.07
CA ASP A 335 -5.13 4.43 7.85
C ASP A 335 -4.41 3.79 9.05
N MET A 336 -3.95 2.54 8.87
CA MET A 336 -3.00 1.91 9.79
C MET A 336 -1.87 2.89 10.13
N SER A 337 -1.43 2.87 11.39
CA SER A 337 -0.38 3.75 11.94
C SER A 337 0.92 3.73 11.14
N ARG A 338 1.17 2.65 10.38
CA ARG A 338 2.31 2.49 9.50
C ARG A 338 1.88 2.34 8.03
N PRO A 339 2.30 3.23 7.11
CA PRO A 339 2.09 3.02 5.68
C PRO A 339 2.92 1.82 5.20
N LEU A 340 2.32 1.04 4.30
CA LEU A 340 2.98 -0.06 3.59
C LEU A 340 3.47 0.45 2.24
N ASN A 341 4.65 0.01 1.80
CA ASN A 341 5.09 0.33 0.46
C ASN A 341 4.25 -0.49 -0.54
N LEU A 342 3.60 0.20 -1.48
CA LEU A 342 2.72 -0.43 -2.45
C LEU A 342 3.47 -1.48 -3.29
N LEU A 343 4.70 -1.21 -3.73
CA LEU A 343 5.46 -2.13 -4.57
C LEU A 343 5.84 -3.43 -3.84
N ASP A 344 6.05 -3.36 -2.53
CA ASP A 344 6.44 -4.51 -1.73
C ASP A 344 5.25 -5.44 -1.49
N ILE A 345 4.05 -4.88 -1.28
CA ILE A 345 2.85 -5.67 -0.95
C ILE A 345 1.96 -6.00 -2.14
N TYR A 346 2.10 -5.29 -3.27
CA TYR A 346 1.20 -5.45 -4.40
C TYR A 346 1.21 -6.86 -4.99
N ILE A 347 0.01 -7.37 -5.26
CA ILE A 347 -0.23 -8.59 -6.02
C ILE A 347 -0.87 -8.20 -7.35
N LYS A 348 -0.40 -8.79 -8.45
CA LYS A 348 -0.93 -8.48 -9.78
C LYS A 348 -2.37 -8.97 -9.90
N ILE A 349 -3.27 -8.04 -10.20
CA ILE A 349 -4.69 -8.33 -10.37
C ILE A 349 -4.97 -8.70 -11.83
N CYS A 350 -5.66 -9.81 -12.03
CA CYS A 350 -6.12 -10.25 -13.35
C CYS A 350 -7.40 -9.53 -13.76
N LEU A 351 -7.48 -9.18 -15.05
CA LEU A 351 -8.64 -8.59 -15.70
C LEU A 351 -9.24 -9.58 -16.69
N ARG A 352 -10.56 -9.53 -16.84
CA ARG A 352 -11.30 -10.27 -17.86
C ARG A 352 -12.04 -9.29 -18.76
N GLU A 353 -11.79 -9.34 -20.06
CA GLU A 353 -12.53 -8.52 -21.02
C GLU A 353 -14.00 -8.96 -21.05
N LYS A 354 -14.92 -8.01 -20.86
CA LYS A 354 -16.33 -8.16 -21.19
C LYS A 354 -16.49 -7.87 -22.67
N VAL A 355 -16.51 -8.94 -23.47
CA VAL A 355 -16.84 -8.84 -24.88
C VAL A 355 -18.37 -8.81 -25.02
N ASP A 356 -18.98 -7.64 -24.82
CA ASP A 356 -20.32 -7.39 -25.37
C ASP A 356 -20.14 -6.87 -26.82
N ARG A 357 -19.62 -7.71 -27.72
CA ARG A 357 -19.64 -7.40 -29.16
C ARG A 357 -20.86 -8.04 -29.78
N ILE A 358 -21.86 -7.22 -30.11
CA ILE A 358 -22.83 -7.55 -31.15
C ILE A 358 -22.05 -7.45 -32.47
N VAL A 359 -21.60 -8.58 -33.01
CA VAL A 359 -21.04 -8.64 -34.37
C VAL A 359 -22.19 -8.95 -35.32
N PRO A 360 -22.52 -8.07 -36.28
CA PRO A 360 -23.40 -8.43 -37.39
C PRO A 360 -22.66 -9.43 -38.29
N GLU A 361 -23.28 -10.56 -38.62
CA GLU A 361 -22.73 -11.50 -39.61
C GLU A 361 -22.49 -10.80 -40.96
N GLY A 362 -21.30 -11.01 -41.53
CA GLY A 362 -20.93 -10.49 -42.83
C GLY A 362 -19.87 -11.36 -43.51
N ASP A 363 -20.37 -12.26 -44.38
CA ASP A 363 -19.78 -12.73 -45.64
C ASP A 363 -18.49 -13.59 -45.60
N ASP A 364 -18.63 -14.88 -45.29
CA ASP A 364 -17.77 -15.92 -45.87
C ASP A 364 -18.50 -16.55 -47.06
N ARG A 365 -18.18 -16.06 -48.27
CA ARG A 365 -18.54 -16.74 -49.52
C ARG A 365 -17.73 -18.04 -49.62
N VAL A 366 -18.41 -19.17 -49.52
CA VAL A 366 -17.98 -20.42 -50.18
C VAL A 366 -19.04 -20.79 -51.20
N ASP A 367 -18.61 -20.78 -52.46
CA ASP A 367 -19.42 -21.02 -53.65
C ASP A 367 -20.18 -22.37 -53.64
N GLY A 368 -21.46 -22.31 -54.02
CA GLY A 368 -22.10 -23.22 -54.98
C GLY A 368 -22.53 -24.63 -54.54
N LEU A 369 -23.85 -24.86 -54.40
CA LEU A 369 -24.72 -25.44 -55.44
C LEU A 369 -26.10 -25.90 -54.87
N HIS A 370 -27.14 -25.20 -55.32
CA HIS A 370 -28.48 -25.62 -55.76
C HIS A 370 -29.41 -26.57 -54.96
N MET A 371 -30.57 -25.96 -54.56
CA MET A 371 -31.98 -26.31 -54.91
C MET A 371 -32.63 -27.57 -54.25
N ALA A 372 -33.88 -27.61 -53.78
CA ALA A 372 -34.99 -26.66 -53.63
C ALA A 372 -36.12 -27.29 -52.76
N GLY A 373 -36.89 -26.46 -52.04
CA GLY A 373 -38.34 -26.66 -51.79
C GLY A 373 -38.83 -27.05 -50.39
N ALA A 374 -39.35 -26.09 -49.60
CA ALA A 374 -40.70 -26.11 -48.96
C ALA A 374 -40.86 -25.06 -47.81
N ALA A 375 -41.90 -24.23 -47.92
CA ALA A 375 -42.69 -23.44 -46.94
C ALA A 375 -42.01 -22.45 -45.93
N PRO A 376 -42.64 -21.29 -45.64
CA PRO A 376 -42.03 -20.18 -44.92
C PRO A 376 -42.24 -20.27 -43.40
N ASP A 377 -41.41 -21.07 -42.73
CA ASP A 377 -41.09 -20.90 -41.31
C ASP A 377 -39.69 -20.26 -41.21
N GLU A 378 -39.46 -19.48 -40.16
CA GLU A 378 -38.20 -18.78 -39.82
C GLU A 378 -38.04 -17.36 -40.41
N LEU A 379 -38.48 -16.36 -39.62
CA LEU A 379 -37.82 -15.05 -39.58
C LEU A 379 -36.35 -15.32 -39.21
N GLY A 380 -35.48 -15.32 -40.22
CA GLY A 380 -34.04 -15.53 -40.13
C GLY A 380 -33.35 -14.48 -39.26
N ILE A 381 -33.39 -14.68 -37.95
CA ILE A 381 -32.48 -14.07 -37.00
C ILE A 381 -31.28 -15.03 -36.93
N PRO A 382 -30.08 -14.63 -37.38
CA PRO A 382 -28.91 -15.47 -37.29
C PRO A 382 -28.67 -15.92 -35.85
N ARG A 383 -28.59 -17.25 -35.65
CA ARG A 383 -28.24 -17.85 -34.38
C ARG A 383 -26.77 -17.55 -34.08
N LEU A 384 -26.57 -16.50 -33.28
CA LEU A 384 -25.30 -16.08 -32.70
C LEU A 384 -24.57 -17.28 -32.04
N LYS A 385 -23.50 -17.78 -32.67
CA LYS A 385 -22.52 -18.63 -31.99
C LYS A 385 -21.64 -17.73 -31.11
N THR A 386 -21.91 -17.73 -29.82
CA THR A 386 -21.05 -17.08 -28.82
C THR A 386 -19.92 -18.04 -28.46
N GLU A 387 -18.82 -18.04 -29.23
CA GLU A 387 -17.58 -18.71 -28.80
C GLU A 387 -16.90 -17.85 -27.74
N TYR A 388 -17.13 -18.21 -26.49
CA TYR A 388 -16.52 -17.61 -25.30
C TYR A 388 -15.06 -18.02 -25.17
N VAL A 389 -14.15 -17.28 -25.80
CA VAL A 389 -12.73 -17.27 -25.42
C VAL A 389 -12.47 -15.99 -24.63
N SER A 390 -12.95 -15.92 -23.38
CA SER A 390 -12.61 -14.79 -22.50
C SER A 390 -11.15 -14.92 -22.05
N LYS A 391 -10.25 -14.18 -22.68
CA LYS A 391 -8.83 -14.14 -22.28
C LYS A 391 -8.68 -13.32 -21.00
N SER A 392 -8.12 -13.93 -19.95
CA SER A 392 -7.64 -13.20 -18.77
C SER A 392 -6.30 -12.56 -19.08
N MET A 393 -6.08 -11.34 -18.61
CA MET A 393 -4.86 -10.57 -18.86
C MET A 393 -4.57 -9.57 -17.75
N PHE A 394 -3.36 -9.04 -17.70
CA PHE A 394 -3.00 -7.95 -16.78
C PHE A 394 -3.28 -6.56 -17.40
N ILE A 395 -3.29 -5.50 -16.59
CA ILE A 395 -3.60 -4.14 -17.06
C ILE A 395 -2.62 -3.65 -18.14
N GLU A 396 -1.35 -4.06 -18.06
CA GLU A 396 -0.34 -3.72 -19.05
C GLU A 396 -0.70 -4.31 -20.42
N GLU A 397 -1.18 -5.56 -20.44
CA GLU A 397 -1.62 -6.25 -21.65
C GLU A 397 -2.94 -5.68 -22.18
N ALA A 398 -3.87 -5.35 -21.28
CA ALA A 398 -5.12 -4.70 -21.63
C ALA A 398 -4.90 -3.34 -22.28
N LEU A 399 -4.02 -2.50 -21.71
CA LEU A 399 -3.68 -1.18 -22.27
C LEU A 399 -2.90 -1.27 -23.59
N LYS A 400 -2.02 -2.26 -23.74
CA LYS A 400 -1.32 -2.52 -25.00
C LYS A 400 -2.27 -2.97 -26.11
N GLY A 401 -3.22 -3.84 -25.78
CA GLY A 401 -4.22 -4.34 -26.73
C GLY A 401 -5.31 -3.31 -27.04
N GLN A 402 -5.73 -2.55 -26.03
CA GLN A 402 -6.80 -1.57 -26.06
C GLN A 402 -6.34 -0.27 -25.41
N LYS A 403 -6.20 0.80 -26.20
CA LYS A 403 -5.75 2.10 -25.67
C LYS A 403 -6.71 2.70 -24.64
N LYS A 404 -8.00 2.36 -24.70
CA LYS A 404 -9.07 2.94 -23.88
C LYS A 404 -9.83 1.84 -23.18
N ILE A 405 -9.77 1.82 -21.86
CA ILE A 405 -10.37 0.74 -21.06
C ILE A 405 -11.20 1.28 -19.88
N VAL A 406 -12.27 0.56 -19.56
CA VAL A 406 -13.04 0.75 -18.32
C VAL A 406 -12.84 -0.47 -17.45
N ILE A 407 -12.45 -0.27 -16.19
CA ILE A 407 -12.18 -1.33 -15.23
C ILE A 407 -13.30 -1.34 -14.18
N LEU A 408 -14.15 -2.37 -14.25
CA LEU A 408 -15.23 -2.62 -13.32
C LEU A 408 -14.81 -3.63 -12.25
N GLY A 409 -15.33 -3.49 -11.04
CA GLY A 409 -15.05 -4.44 -9.96
C GLY A 409 -15.83 -4.11 -8.70
N ASP A 410 -15.91 -5.08 -7.80
CA ASP A 410 -16.64 -4.96 -6.53
C ASP A 410 -15.94 -4.00 -5.54
N PRO A 411 -16.62 -3.54 -4.49
CA PRO A 411 -16.01 -2.73 -3.44
C PRO A 411 -14.81 -3.46 -2.83
N GLY A 412 -13.67 -2.78 -2.63
CA GLY A 412 -12.46 -3.40 -2.09
C GLY A 412 -11.65 -4.28 -3.05
N ALA A 413 -12.10 -4.48 -4.30
CA ALA A 413 -11.41 -5.31 -5.31
C ALA A 413 -10.02 -4.80 -5.77
N GLY A 414 -9.54 -3.66 -5.24
CA GLY A 414 -8.20 -3.15 -5.55
C GLY A 414 -8.07 -2.29 -6.80
N LYS A 415 -9.17 -1.77 -7.38
CA LYS A 415 -9.17 -0.92 -8.59
C LYS A 415 -8.27 0.31 -8.48
N THR A 416 -8.42 1.12 -7.43
CA THR A 416 -7.55 2.27 -7.15
C THR A 416 -6.09 1.83 -6.99
N THR A 417 -5.86 0.73 -6.26
CA THR A 417 -4.52 0.17 -6.04
C THR A 417 -3.87 -0.28 -7.36
N LEU A 418 -4.63 -0.88 -8.27
CA LEU A 418 -4.21 -1.26 -9.62
C LEU A 418 -3.79 -0.04 -10.45
N LEU A 419 -4.61 1.03 -10.48
CA LEU A 419 -4.26 2.26 -11.19
C LEU A 419 -3.02 2.95 -10.60
N LYS A 420 -2.92 3.03 -9.27
CA LYS A 420 -1.72 3.57 -8.60
C LYS A 420 -0.47 2.76 -8.95
N HIS A 421 -0.58 1.43 -8.97
CA HIS A 421 0.54 0.56 -9.30
C HIS A 421 1.05 0.75 -10.73
N ILE A 422 0.16 0.77 -11.74
CA ILE A 422 0.58 1.00 -13.13
C ILE A 422 1.14 2.42 -13.33
N THR A 423 0.57 3.42 -12.63
CA THR A 423 1.09 4.79 -12.62
C THR A 423 2.53 4.84 -12.09
N LEU A 424 2.80 4.15 -10.98
CA LEU A 424 4.16 4.01 -10.41
C LEU A 424 5.13 3.33 -11.37
N GLN A 425 4.73 2.21 -11.99
CA GLN A 425 5.57 1.51 -12.94
C GLN A 425 5.95 2.40 -14.15
N LEU A 426 4.98 3.14 -14.68
CA LEU A 426 5.19 4.08 -15.78
C LEU A 426 6.09 5.26 -15.39
N ALA A 427 5.94 5.75 -14.17
CA ALA A 427 6.74 6.86 -13.66
C ALA A 427 8.19 6.45 -13.33
N ASP A 428 8.41 5.23 -12.83
CA ASP A 428 9.73 4.69 -12.47
C ASP A 428 10.52 4.21 -13.70
N LYS A 429 9.97 3.25 -14.47
CA LYS A 429 10.72 2.53 -15.52
C LYS A 429 10.11 2.65 -16.92
N GLY A 430 8.88 3.17 -17.01
CA GLY A 430 8.09 3.08 -18.23
C GLY A 430 7.59 1.66 -18.50
N VAL A 431 6.60 1.53 -19.36
CA VAL A 431 6.09 0.25 -19.85
C VAL A 431 6.05 0.34 -21.36
N GLU A 432 6.74 -0.57 -22.04
CA GLU A 432 6.79 -0.60 -23.49
C GLU A 432 5.38 -0.65 -24.08
N GLY A 433 5.11 0.10 -25.15
CA GLY A 433 3.80 0.14 -25.80
C GLY A 433 2.73 0.98 -25.08
N ILE A 434 3.02 1.56 -23.91
CA ILE A 434 2.13 2.48 -23.19
C ILE A 434 2.78 3.87 -23.14
N GLY A 435 1.97 4.94 -23.08
CA GLY A 435 2.45 6.32 -22.99
C GLY A 435 3.39 6.54 -21.79
N LYS A 436 4.49 7.28 -21.98
CA LYS A 436 5.56 7.46 -20.99
C LYS A 436 5.23 8.48 -19.90
N ILE A 437 4.18 9.29 -20.08
CA ILE A 437 3.78 10.34 -19.13
C ILE A 437 2.50 9.88 -18.42
N PRO A 438 2.61 9.29 -17.22
CA PRO A 438 1.44 8.87 -16.47
C PRO A 438 0.80 10.06 -15.75
N ILE A 439 -0.52 10.18 -15.81
CA ILE A 439 -1.31 11.18 -15.08
C ILE A 439 -2.39 10.44 -14.28
N PHE A 440 -2.38 10.62 -12.97
CA PHE A 440 -3.38 10.04 -12.07
C PHE A 440 -4.37 11.11 -11.61
N VAL A 441 -5.64 10.91 -11.96
CA VAL A 441 -6.74 11.84 -11.69
C VAL A 441 -7.78 11.17 -10.79
N PRO A 442 -7.76 11.44 -9.47
CA PRO A 442 -8.89 11.13 -8.62
C PRO A 442 -10.10 11.95 -9.10
N LEU A 443 -11.13 11.30 -9.64
CA LEU A 443 -12.27 12.00 -10.26
C LEU A 443 -13.04 12.86 -9.26
N ARG A 444 -12.95 12.52 -7.97
CA ARG A 444 -13.53 13.32 -6.91
C ARG A 444 -12.82 14.65 -6.67
N ASP A 445 -11.48 14.64 -6.70
CA ASP A 445 -10.71 15.88 -6.56
C ASP A 445 -11.03 16.79 -7.76
N TYR A 446 -11.18 16.19 -8.94
CA TYR A 446 -11.56 16.90 -10.14
C TYR A 446 -12.95 17.55 -10.04
N ILE A 447 -14.00 16.80 -9.66
CA ILE A 447 -15.35 17.37 -9.58
C ILE A 447 -15.45 18.48 -8.52
N SER A 448 -14.64 18.44 -7.46
CA SER A 448 -14.61 19.51 -6.44
C SER A 448 -14.09 20.85 -6.96
N LYS A 449 -13.30 20.81 -8.04
CA LYS A 449 -12.69 21.96 -8.72
C LYS A 449 -13.00 21.91 -10.22
N PHE A 450 -14.23 21.50 -10.54
CA PHE A 450 -14.60 21.13 -11.90
C PHE A 450 -14.40 22.27 -12.88
N THR A 451 -13.66 21.98 -13.94
CA THR A 451 -13.58 22.77 -15.16
C THR A 451 -14.07 21.89 -16.32
N LEU A 452 -14.63 22.47 -17.37
CA LEU A 452 -14.99 21.69 -18.55
C LEU A 452 -13.74 21.24 -19.31
N ASP A 453 -12.71 22.08 -19.33
CA ASP A 453 -11.41 21.78 -19.93
C ASP A 453 -10.51 21.02 -18.93
N LEU A 454 -10.27 19.74 -19.21
CA LEU A 454 -9.41 18.90 -18.38
C LEU A 454 -7.96 19.42 -18.32
N LEU A 455 -7.44 20.00 -19.41
CA LEU A 455 -6.05 20.47 -19.45
C LEU A 455 -5.85 21.70 -18.57
N GLU A 456 -6.88 22.54 -18.43
CA GLU A 456 -6.89 23.65 -17.48
C GLU A 456 -6.82 23.14 -16.04
N TYR A 457 -7.63 22.13 -15.71
CA TYR A 457 -7.57 21.50 -14.38
C TYR A 457 -6.20 20.87 -14.12
N LEU A 458 -5.65 20.11 -15.08
CA LEU A 458 -4.35 19.46 -14.94
C LEU A 458 -3.22 20.47 -14.76
N ASP A 459 -3.29 21.64 -15.41
CA ASP A 459 -2.30 22.71 -15.23
C ASP A 459 -2.24 23.19 -13.78
N ALA A 460 -3.41 23.54 -13.23
CA ALA A 460 -3.52 24.03 -11.87
C ALA A 460 -3.17 22.93 -10.85
N ASP A 461 -3.65 21.71 -11.08
CA ASP A 461 -3.52 20.61 -10.13
C ASP A 461 -2.10 20.02 -10.09
N LEU A 462 -1.45 19.84 -11.25
CA LEU A 462 -0.08 19.34 -11.31
C LEU A 462 0.94 20.38 -10.83
N SER A 463 0.68 21.67 -11.06
CA SER A 463 1.47 22.75 -10.47
C SER A 463 1.34 22.74 -8.94
N ARG A 464 0.12 22.69 -8.41
CA ARG A 464 -0.13 22.68 -6.96
C ARG A 464 0.41 21.44 -6.25
N ARG A 465 0.20 20.24 -6.80
CA ARG A 465 0.60 18.97 -6.16
C ARG A 465 2.08 18.64 -6.34
N TYR A 466 2.65 18.95 -7.51
CA TYR A 466 3.98 18.48 -7.88
C TYR A 466 4.94 19.61 -8.27
N GLY A 467 4.49 20.87 -8.34
CA GLY A 467 5.30 21.98 -8.84
C GLY A 467 5.57 21.89 -10.34
N PHE A 468 4.73 21.19 -11.11
CA PHE A 468 4.84 21.11 -12.56
C PHE A 468 4.13 22.32 -13.20
N ASN A 469 4.86 23.41 -13.36
CA ASN A 469 4.32 24.69 -13.82
C ASN A 469 4.12 24.70 -15.35
N ASN A 470 3.07 25.37 -15.83
CA ASN A 470 2.72 25.40 -17.26
C ASN A 470 2.59 23.99 -17.87
N ALA A 471 2.08 23.02 -17.10
CA ALA A 471 1.89 21.65 -17.54
C ALA A 471 1.03 21.56 -18.81
N ARG A 472 0.03 22.45 -18.98
CA ARG A 472 -0.81 22.48 -20.19
C ARG A 472 0.02 22.58 -21.47
N LYS A 473 0.95 23.54 -21.53
CA LYS A 473 1.82 23.75 -22.69
C LYS A 473 2.64 22.50 -23.01
N HIS A 474 3.12 21.81 -21.98
CA HIS A 474 3.93 20.60 -22.14
C HIS A 474 3.10 19.37 -22.50
N LEU A 475 1.88 19.27 -21.98
CA LEU A 475 1.01 18.12 -22.14
C LEU A 475 0.25 18.13 -23.47
N GLU A 476 -0.15 19.30 -23.99
CA GLU A 476 -0.92 19.39 -25.25
C GLU A 476 -0.22 18.66 -26.40
N GLU A 477 1.07 18.93 -26.65
CA GLU A 477 1.87 18.24 -27.66
C GLU A 477 2.01 16.72 -27.38
N GLU A 478 2.16 16.34 -26.11
CA GLU A 478 2.37 14.94 -25.71
C GLU A 478 1.08 14.11 -25.81
N PHE A 479 -0.07 14.76 -25.59
CA PHE A 479 -1.39 14.17 -25.85
C PHE A 479 -1.60 13.93 -27.35
N GLU A 480 -1.19 14.86 -28.22
CA GLU A 480 -1.30 14.69 -29.68
C GLU A 480 -0.43 13.53 -30.19
N VAL A 481 0.82 13.44 -29.71
CA VAL A 481 1.77 12.37 -30.10
C VAL A 481 1.45 11.03 -29.42
N GLY A 482 0.52 11.00 -28.46
CA GLY A 482 0.06 9.76 -27.79
C GLY A 482 0.99 9.27 -26.69
N ASN A 483 1.87 10.12 -26.17
CA ASN A 483 2.84 9.79 -25.13
C ASN A 483 2.25 9.89 -23.71
N VAL A 484 1.00 10.33 -23.57
CA VAL A 484 0.29 10.41 -22.29
C VAL A 484 -0.52 9.14 -22.01
N ALA A 485 -0.43 8.68 -20.76
CA ALA A 485 -1.31 7.66 -20.19
C ALA A 485 -2.08 8.29 -19.01
N ILE A 486 -3.40 8.42 -19.12
CA ILE A 486 -4.23 9.06 -18.11
C ILE A 486 -5.16 8.06 -17.42
N PHE A 487 -5.19 8.13 -16.10
CA PHE A 487 -5.90 7.20 -15.24
C PHE A 487 -6.91 7.95 -14.38
N PHE A 488 -8.19 7.75 -14.69
CA PHE A 488 -9.32 8.33 -13.96
C PHE A 488 -9.81 7.34 -12.91
N ASP A 489 -9.66 7.70 -11.64
CA ASP A 489 -10.03 6.83 -10.54
C ASP A 489 -11.37 7.22 -9.90
N GLY A 490 -12.29 6.26 -9.78
CA GLY A 490 -13.50 6.38 -8.97
C GLY A 490 -14.66 7.09 -9.67
N LEU A 491 -15.12 6.62 -10.83
CA LEU A 491 -16.28 7.22 -11.52
C LEU A 491 -17.58 7.07 -10.72
N ASP A 492 -17.72 6.02 -9.90
CA ASP A 492 -18.84 5.90 -8.96
C ASP A 492 -18.82 6.96 -7.85
N GLU A 493 -17.69 7.63 -7.64
CA GLU A 493 -17.44 8.52 -6.51
C GLU A 493 -17.82 9.99 -6.76
N VAL A 494 -18.09 10.37 -8.02
CA VAL A 494 -18.50 11.75 -8.39
C VAL A 494 -20.00 12.01 -8.24
N SER A 495 -20.76 10.95 -7.95
CA SER A 495 -22.19 10.99 -7.68
C SER A 495 -22.42 11.45 -6.23
N GLY A 496 -22.40 12.76 -5.99
CA GLY A 496 -22.63 13.36 -4.66
C GLY A 496 -23.48 14.62 -4.74
N GLY A 497 -24.62 14.61 -4.03
CA GLY A 497 -25.68 15.64 -4.09
C GLY A 497 -27.03 14.97 -4.36
N SER A 498 -28.16 15.57 -3.94
CA SER A 498 -29.54 15.05 -4.07
C SER A 498 -29.85 14.41 -5.45
N GLN A 499 -30.89 13.57 -5.57
CA GLN A 499 -31.21 12.81 -6.80
C GLN A 499 -31.15 13.63 -8.10
N ASP A 500 -31.37 14.94 -8.05
CA ASP A 500 -31.26 15.87 -9.18
C ASP A 500 -29.80 16.30 -9.52
N GLU A 501 -28.91 16.46 -8.54
CA GLU A 501 -27.49 16.81 -8.75
C GLU A 501 -26.61 15.58 -9.09
N THR A 502 -27.05 14.39 -8.67
CA THR A 502 -26.30 13.13 -8.84
C THR A 502 -26.09 12.78 -10.32
N GLY A 503 -27.12 13.00 -11.15
CA GLY A 503 -27.05 12.76 -12.59
C GLY A 503 -26.12 13.75 -13.30
N ASP A 504 -26.16 15.02 -12.90
CA ASP A 504 -25.43 16.10 -13.57
C ASP A 504 -23.91 15.96 -13.43
N ASN A 505 -23.40 15.63 -12.25
CA ASN A 505 -21.95 15.51 -12.02
C ASN A 505 -21.36 14.27 -12.70
N TYR A 506 -22.07 13.13 -12.66
CA TYR A 506 -21.67 11.93 -13.39
C TYR A 506 -21.59 12.21 -14.89
N ASN A 507 -22.62 12.85 -15.45
CA ASN A 507 -22.67 13.18 -16.87
C ASN A 507 -21.56 14.15 -17.28
N LYS A 508 -21.34 15.23 -16.51
CA LYS A 508 -20.24 16.17 -16.74
C LYS A 508 -18.89 15.47 -16.85
N ILE A 509 -18.59 14.55 -15.94
CA ILE A 509 -17.32 13.81 -15.93
C ILE A 509 -17.24 12.85 -17.12
N VAL A 510 -18.32 12.12 -17.41
CA VAL A 510 -18.38 11.23 -18.58
C VAL A 510 -18.20 12.02 -19.88
N ASP A 511 -18.79 13.21 -19.99
CA ASP A 511 -18.66 14.08 -21.15
C ASP A 511 -17.21 14.52 -21.34
N VAL A 512 -16.52 14.93 -20.28
CA VAL A 512 -15.09 15.27 -20.33
C VAL A 512 -14.23 14.06 -20.74
N ILE A 513 -14.48 12.88 -20.16
CA ILE A 513 -13.74 11.66 -20.50
C ILE A 513 -13.95 11.30 -21.98
N ASN A 514 -15.21 11.38 -22.45
CA ASN A 514 -15.56 11.12 -23.83
C ASN A 514 -14.94 12.15 -24.79
N ASP A 515 -14.88 13.42 -24.41
CA ASP A 515 -14.27 14.49 -25.19
C ASP A 515 -12.76 14.25 -25.36
N ILE A 516 -12.03 14.04 -24.26
CA ILE A 516 -10.60 13.74 -24.27
C ILE A 516 -10.29 12.47 -25.05
N ALA A 517 -11.10 11.41 -24.88
CA ALA A 517 -10.94 10.18 -25.64
C ALA A 517 -11.19 10.38 -27.14
N THR A 518 -12.04 11.32 -27.53
CA THR A 518 -12.31 11.64 -28.93
C THR A 518 -11.19 12.50 -29.53
N ARG A 519 -10.76 13.53 -28.79
CA ARG A 519 -9.73 14.48 -29.19
C ARG A 519 -8.34 13.84 -29.29
N TYR A 520 -7.99 12.97 -28.36
CA TYR A 520 -6.68 12.33 -28.27
C TYR A 520 -6.81 10.80 -28.40
N ASN A 521 -7.02 10.34 -29.64
CA ASN A 521 -7.30 8.92 -29.91
C ASN A 521 -6.07 8.00 -29.75
N THR A 522 -4.86 8.56 -29.72
CA THR A 522 -3.59 7.83 -29.61
C THR A 522 -3.16 7.58 -28.17
N CYS A 523 -3.71 8.32 -27.21
CA CYS A 523 -3.41 8.22 -25.77
C CYS A 523 -4.00 6.97 -25.12
N HIS A 524 -3.37 6.58 -24.02
CA HIS A 524 -3.87 5.50 -23.17
C HIS A 524 -4.78 6.09 -22.08
N ILE A 525 -5.98 5.54 -21.93
CA ILE A 525 -6.99 6.01 -20.95
C ILE A 525 -7.53 4.80 -20.19
N ALA A 526 -7.46 4.83 -18.87
CA ALA A 526 -8.19 3.88 -18.03
C ALA A 526 -9.14 4.61 -17.07
N VAL A 527 -10.36 4.08 -16.91
CA VAL A 527 -11.36 4.58 -15.97
C VAL A 527 -11.78 3.47 -15.03
N THR A 528 -11.75 3.68 -13.71
CA THR A 528 -12.28 2.71 -12.74
C THR A 528 -13.70 3.06 -12.30
N CYS A 529 -14.53 2.05 -12.10
CA CYS A 529 -15.88 2.21 -11.55
C CYS A 529 -16.34 0.95 -10.80
N ARG A 530 -17.23 1.10 -9.82
CA ARG A 530 -17.97 -0.05 -9.26
C ARG A 530 -19.00 -0.58 -10.26
N LYS A 531 -19.25 -1.89 -10.24
CA LYS A 531 -20.34 -2.51 -11.02
C LYS A 531 -21.69 -1.85 -10.73
N ALA A 532 -21.97 -1.61 -9.45
CA ALA A 532 -23.18 -0.97 -8.97
C ALA A 532 -23.35 0.50 -9.44
N GLY A 533 -22.25 1.23 -9.63
CA GLY A 533 -22.26 2.63 -10.05
C GLY A 533 -22.12 2.84 -11.56
N TRP A 534 -22.05 1.76 -12.33
CA TRP A 534 -21.83 1.82 -13.77
C TRP A 534 -23.14 2.09 -14.53
N MET A 535 -23.24 3.25 -15.18
CA MET A 535 -24.42 3.64 -15.97
C MET A 535 -24.29 3.40 -17.48
N GLY A 536 -23.14 2.90 -17.95
CA GLY A 536 -22.95 2.57 -19.37
C GLY A 536 -22.90 3.76 -20.33
N ARG A 537 -22.54 4.97 -19.85
CA ARG A 537 -22.55 6.21 -20.67
C ARG A 537 -21.22 6.58 -21.32
N ILE A 538 -20.12 5.90 -20.99
CA ILE A 538 -18.84 6.08 -21.71
C ILE A 538 -18.98 5.44 -23.10
N LYS A 539 -18.41 6.10 -24.12
CA LYS A 539 -18.48 5.67 -25.53
C LYS A 539 -17.98 4.23 -25.76
N GLU A 540 -18.54 3.57 -26.77
CA GLU A 540 -18.17 2.21 -27.22
C GLU A 540 -16.70 2.05 -27.64
N SER A 541 -15.96 3.14 -27.82
CA SER A 541 -14.51 3.09 -28.07
C SER A 541 -13.70 2.57 -26.88
N PHE A 542 -14.31 2.36 -25.72
CA PHE A 542 -13.68 1.77 -24.54
C PHE A 542 -14.01 0.27 -24.45
N SER A 543 -12.98 -0.56 -24.31
CA SER A 543 -13.18 -1.96 -23.91
C SER A 543 -13.45 -2.05 -22.41
N ILE A 544 -14.45 -2.84 -22.02
CA ILE A 544 -14.82 -3.03 -20.62
C ILE A 544 -14.11 -4.27 -20.08
N PHE A 545 -13.45 -4.11 -18.94
CA PHE A 545 -12.77 -5.17 -18.20
C PHE A 545 -13.35 -5.31 -16.81
N GLU A 546 -13.41 -6.54 -16.31
CA GLU A 546 -13.80 -6.85 -14.95
C GLU A 546 -12.59 -7.37 -14.16
N VAL A 547 -12.40 -6.82 -12.96
CA VAL A 547 -11.40 -7.30 -11.99
C VAL A 547 -11.81 -8.67 -11.47
N LEU A 548 -10.89 -9.63 -11.52
CA LEU A 548 -11.07 -10.95 -10.92
C LEU A 548 -10.61 -10.97 -9.46
N ASP A 549 -11.25 -11.81 -8.67
CA ASP A 549 -10.87 -12.10 -7.27
C ASP A 549 -9.45 -12.68 -7.22
N PHE A 550 -8.74 -12.46 -6.11
CA PHE A 550 -7.47 -13.13 -5.85
C PHE A 550 -7.64 -14.65 -5.88
N THR A 551 -6.71 -15.31 -6.57
CA THR A 551 -6.56 -16.76 -6.50
C THR A 551 -5.99 -17.17 -5.15
N TYR A 552 -6.03 -18.46 -4.82
CA TYR A 552 -5.40 -18.94 -3.60
C TYR A 552 -3.88 -18.67 -3.55
N ALA A 553 -3.20 -18.71 -4.70
CA ALA A 553 -1.79 -18.36 -4.82
C ALA A 553 -1.56 -16.86 -4.54
N ASP A 554 -2.43 -15.99 -5.06
CA ASP A 554 -2.40 -14.55 -4.79
C ASP A 554 -2.62 -14.25 -3.30
N ILE A 555 -3.58 -14.92 -2.66
CA ILE A 555 -3.85 -14.83 -1.22
C ILE A 555 -2.60 -15.23 -0.42
N THR A 556 -2.03 -16.38 -0.74
CA THR A 556 -0.83 -16.91 -0.07
C THR A 556 0.33 -15.91 -0.19
N CYS A 557 0.59 -15.41 -1.40
CA CYS A 557 1.65 -14.44 -1.66
C CYS A 557 1.38 -13.10 -0.94
N PHE A 558 0.13 -12.64 -0.90
CA PHE A 558 -0.25 -11.43 -0.17
C PHE A 558 0.05 -11.57 1.33
N VAL A 559 -0.32 -12.70 1.93
CA VAL A 559 -0.09 -12.99 3.36
C VAL A 559 1.40 -13.06 3.67
N GLU A 560 2.19 -13.71 2.82
CA GLU A 560 3.65 -13.78 2.98
C GLU A 560 4.31 -12.41 2.88
N LYS A 561 3.89 -11.57 1.93
CA LYS A 561 4.35 -10.18 1.81
C LYS A 561 3.91 -9.33 3.00
N TRP A 562 2.67 -9.51 3.48
CA TRP A 562 2.11 -8.78 4.62
C TRP A 562 2.89 -9.05 5.91
N PHE A 563 3.21 -10.31 6.16
CA PHE A 563 3.97 -10.74 7.34
C PHE A 563 5.45 -10.96 7.03
N HIS A 564 6.02 -10.19 6.10
CA HIS A 564 7.44 -10.25 5.79
C HIS A 564 8.28 -10.02 7.06
N GLY A 565 9.10 -10.99 7.44
CA GLY A 565 9.85 -11.02 8.70
C GLY A 565 9.24 -11.88 9.81
N ASP A 566 8.03 -12.44 9.63
CA ASP A 566 7.34 -13.37 10.53
C ASP A 566 6.74 -14.55 9.74
N ALA A 567 7.63 -15.39 9.20
CA ALA A 567 7.27 -16.50 8.32
C ALA A 567 6.44 -17.60 9.00
N GLU A 568 6.46 -17.68 10.34
CA GLU A 568 5.61 -18.59 11.10
C GLU A 568 4.15 -18.13 11.08
N LYS A 569 3.90 -16.84 11.36
CA LYS A 569 2.56 -16.24 11.29
C LYS A 569 1.96 -16.35 9.89
N ALA A 570 2.75 -16.12 8.84
CA ALA A 570 2.32 -16.30 7.46
C ALA A 570 1.88 -17.77 7.19
N ARG A 571 2.72 -18.74 7.58
CA ARG A 571 2.43 -20.18 7.40
C ARG A 571 1.18 -20.64 8.15
N GLU A 572 0.98 -20.17 9.38
CA GLU A 572 -0.20 -20.52 10.16
C GLU A 572 -1.49 -19.99 9.52
N LEU A 573 -1.50 -18.72 9.12
CA LEU A 573 -2.67 -18.12 8.50
C LEU A 573 -3.00 -18.77 7.15
N ASN A 574 -1.98 -19.05 6.33
CA ASN A 574 -2.15 -19.82 5.09
C ASN A 574 -2.69 -21.24 5.35
N ARG A 575 -2.30 -21.88 6.45
CA ARG A 575 -2.88 -23.18 6.86
C ARG A 575 -4.35 -23.06 7.25
N GLU A 576 -4.74 -22.00 7.95
CA GLU A 576 -6.14 -21.74 8.27
C GLU A 576 -6.99 -21.48 7.01
N PHE A 577 -6.47 -20.75 6.02
CA PHE A 577 -7.12 -20.62 4.71
C PHE A 577 -7.26 -21.95 3.98
N GLY A 578 -6.23 -22.81 4.04
CA GLY A 578 -6.25 -24.15 3.44
C GLY A 578 -7.29 -25.07 4.07
N ARG A 579 -7.49 -25.00 5.39
CA ARG A 579 -8.47 -25.82 6.14
C ARG A 579 -9.92 -25.38 5.92
N ARG A 580 -10.14 -24.11 5.54
CA ARG A 580 -11.45 -23.47 5.51
C ARG A 580 -11.78 -22.99 4.10
N THR A 581 -11.87 -23.93 3.15
CA THR A 581 -12.10 -23.62 1.73
C THR A 581 -13.47 -22.97 1.46
N GLY A 582 -14.49 -23.23 2.29
CA GLY A 582 -15.84 -22.66 2.17
C GLY A 582 -15.98 -21.14 2.42
N VAL A 583 -14.89 -20.44 2.77
CA VAL A 583 -14.86 -18.98 2.93
C VAL A 583 -13.89 -18.30 1.94
N ARG A 584 -13.41 -19.02 0.92
CA ARG A 584 -12.48 -18.49 -0.11
C ARG A 584 -13.03 -17.27 -0.85
N SER A 585 -14.34 -17.24 -1.14
CA SER A 585 -15.00 -16.08 -1.76
C SER A 585 -14.88 -14.80 -0.94
N LEU A 586 -14.71 -14.90 0.38
CA LEU A 586 -14.54 -13.76 1.27
C LEU A 586 -13.15 -13.12 1.15
N PHE A 587 -12.10 -13.94 1.02
CA PHE A 587 -10.71 -13.46 1.04
C PHE A 587 -10.09 -13.26 -0.35
N GLY A 588 -10.82 -13.64 -1.41
CA GLY A 588 -10.50 -13.20 -2.77
C GLY A 588 -10.55 -11.67 -2.92
N ASN A 589 -11.26 -10.98 -2.03
CA ASN A 589 -11.32 -9.52 -1.97
C ASN A 589 -10.10 -8.96 -1.19
N PRO A 590 -9.23 -8.14 -1.81
CA PRO A 590 -8.03 -7.60 -1.16
C PRO A 590 -8.30 -6.82 0.13
N LEU A 591 -9.41 -6.10 0.22
CA LEU A 591 -9.77 -5.34 1.43
C LEU A 591 -10.09 -6.28 2.59
N LEU A 592 -10.92 -7.29 2.36
CA LEU A 592 -11.30 -8.26 3.39
C LEU A 592 -10.10 -9.15 3.78
N LEU A 593 -9.24 -9.50 2.83
CA LEU A 593 -7.98 -10.17 3.14
C LEU A 593 -7.10 -9.30 4.04
N SER A 594 -7.01 -7.99 3.77
CA SER A 594 -6.27 -7.06 4.63
C SER A 594 -6.86 -7.01 6.06
N PHE A 595 -8.19 -7.07 6.20
CA PHE A 595 -8.86 -7.12 7.51
C PHE A 595 -8.47 -8.38 8.29
N VAL A 596 -8.44 -9.53 7.62
CA VAL A 596 -7.98 -10.78 8.22
C VAL A 596 -6.53 -10.65 8.66
N CYS A 597 -5.64 -10.12 7.82
CA CYS A 597 -4.24 -9.93 8.17
C CYS A 597 -4.06 -9.00 9.38
N ILE A 598 -4.81 -7.89 9.45
CA ILE A 598 -4.79 -6.98 10.61
C ILE A 598 -5.22 -7.71 11.90
N LEU A 599 -6.38 -8.38 11.87
CA LEU A 599 -6.93 -9.05 13.05
C LEU A 599 -6.10 -10.27 13.46
N TYR A 600 -5.60 -11.04 12.51
CA TYR A 600 -4.74 -12.19 12.78
C TYR A 600 -3.38 -11.74 13.33
N GLY A 601 -2.85 -10.63 12.82
CA GLY A 601 -1.66 -9.99 13.37
C GLY A 601 -1.78 -9.62 14.85
N LYS A 602 -2.94 -9.10 15.27
CA LYS A 602 -3.19 -8.65 16.64
C LYS A 602 -3.66 -9.76 17.59
N PHE A 603 -4.57 -10.62 17.14
CA PHE A 603 -5.28 -11.58 18.01
C PHE A 603 -5.04 -13.05 17.68
N ARG A 604 -4.37 -13.38 16.56
CA ARG A 604 -4.21 -14.77 16.07
C ARG A 604 -5.54 -15.53 15.95
N THR A 605 -6.65 -14.84 15.68
CA THR A 605 -7.97 -15.45 15.51
C THR A 605 -8.51 -15.26 14.10
N PHE A 606 -9.19 -16.28 13.59
CA PHE A 606 -9.80 -16.28 12.27
C PHE A 606 -11.32 -16.05 12.37
N GLN A 607 -11.88 -15.26 11.45
CA GLN A 607 -13.32 -14.96 11.40
C GLN A 607 -13.92 -15.45 10.08
N GLU A 608 -14.96 -16.27 10.16
CA GLU A 608 -15.61 -16.86 8.97
C GLU A 608 -16.77 -16.01 8.43
N ARG A 609 -17.38 -15.18 9.28
CA ARG A 609 -18.52 -14.34 8.90
C ARG A 609 -18.03 -12.93 8.54
N ARG A 610 -18.45 -12.47 7.36
CA ARG A 610 -18.14 -11.13 6.85
C ARG A 610 -18.48 -10.03 7.87
N VAL A 611 -19.69 -10.08 8.43
CA VAL A 611 -20.14 -9.09 9.43
C VAL A 611 -19.26 -9.07 10.69
N THR A 612 -18.82 -10.24 11.18
CA THR A 612 -17.95 -10.34 12.36
C THR A 612 -16.54 -9.82 12.08
N LEU A 613 -16.06 -10.00 10.84
CA LEU A 613 -14.81 -9.42 10.39
C LEU A 613 -14.87 -7.88 10.40
N TYR A 614 -15.94 -7.30 9.83
CA TYR A 614 -16.18 -5.85 9.89
C TYR A 614 -16.28 -5.34 11.33
N GLU A 615 -17.09 -6.01 12.17
CA GLU A 615 -17.26 -5.63 13.57
C GLU A 615 -15.93 -5.58 14.32
N LYS A 616 -15.12 -6.65 14.24
CA LYS A 616 -13.84 -6.72 14.93
C LYS A 616 -12.83 -5.71 14.39
N CYS A 617 -12.76 -5.54 13.07
CA CYS A 617 -11.87 -4.53 12.47
C CYS A 617 -12.24 -3.11 12.89
N VAL A 618 -13.52 -2.76 12.83
CA VAL A 618 -14.01 -1.44 13.29
C VAL A 618 -13.68 -1.22 14.76
N ASN A 619 -13.88 -2.24 15.62
CA ASN A 619 -13.51 -2.15 17.03
C ASN A 619 -12.00 -1.95 17.23
N VAL A 620 -11.15 -2.65 16.46
CA VAL A 620 -9.68 -2.43 16.53
C VAL A 620 -9.33 -1.02 16.14
N LEU A 621 -9.89 -0.50 15.05
CA LEU A 621 -9.61 0.87 14.58
C LEU A 621 -10.09 1.91 15.60
N LEU A 622 -11.21 1.65 16.29
CA LEU A 622 -11.69 2.47 17.40
C LEU A 622 -10.85 2.33 18.68
N ASN A 623 -10.14 1.21 18.88
CA ASN A 623 -9.32 0.95 20.07
C ASN A 623 -7.88 1.45 19.93
N ASP A 624 -7.23 1.20 18.79
CA ASP A 624 -5.88 1.71 18.47
C ASP A 624 -5.87 3.26 18.49
N TRP A 625 -7.03 3.87 18.26
CA TRP A 625 -7.31 5.30 18.43
C TRP A 625 -7.14 5.82 19.87
N ASP A 626 -7.47 5.00 20.90
CA ASP A 626 -7.35 5.39 22.31
C ASP A 626 -5.97 5.04 22.90
N GLU A 627 -5.39 3.88 22.53
CA GLU A 627 -4.08 3.43 23.00
C GLU A 627 -2.92 4.32 22.50
N SER A 628 -2.99 4.80 21.25
CA SER A 628 -1.98 5.67 20.66
C SER A 628 -1.88 7.07 21.29
N ARG A 629 -2.78 7.43 22.21
CA ARG A 629 -2.83 8.76 22.84
C ARG A 629 -2.42 8.80 24.32
N GLY A 630 -2.21 7.66 24.99
CA GLY A 630 -1.85 7.63 26.42
C GLY A 630 -2.81 8.42 27.33
N ILE A 631 -4.07 8.57 26.92
CA ILE A 631 -5.06 9.40 27.62
C ILE A 631 -5.58 8.63 28.83
N GLU A 632 -5.26 9.09 30.04
CA GLU A 632 -6.08 8.80 31.22
C GLU A 632 -7.54 9.13 30.88
N ARG A 633 -8.43 8.14 31.00
CA ARG A 633 -9.88 8.18 30.71
C ARG A 633 -10.61 9.34 31.42
N ARG A 634 -10.48 10.58 30.95
CA ARG A 634 -11.16 11.76 31.53
C ARG A 634 -12.00 12.56 30.53
N GLY A 635 -12.27 12.03 29.34
CA GLY A 635 -13.25 12.60 28.40
C GLY A 635 -14.63 11.93 28.53
N GLN A 636 -15.72 12.72 28.51
CA GLN A 636 -17.12 12.22 28.57
C GLN A 636 -17.57 11.46 27.31
N PHE A 637 -16.71 11.36 26.28
CA PHE A 637 -16.97 10.75 24.99
C PHE A 637 -16.24 9.39 24.85
N GLY A 638 -16.78 8.37 25.52
CA GLY A 638 -16.26 7.00 25.48
C GLY A 638 -16.54 6.28 24.16
N GLN A 639 -15.91 5.12 23.96
CA GLN A 639 -15.96 4.32 22.72
C GLN A 639 -17.40 4.00 22.25
N ASP A 640 -18.29 3.66 23.16
CA ASP A 640 -19.68 3.34 22.82
C ASP A 640 -20.40 4.54 22.20
N LYS A 641 -20.19 5.75 22.76
CA LYS A 641 -20.77 6.98 22.21
C LYS A 641 -20.19 7.32 20.84
N LYS A 642 -18.88 7.09 20.65
CA LYS A 642 -18.19 7.28 19.37
C LYS A 642 -18.74 6.34 18.30
N ARG A 643 -18.94 5.07 18.64
CA ARG A 643 -19.55 4.07 17.76
C ARG A 643 -20.98 4.47 17.38
N LEU A 644 -21.81 4.86 18.35
CA LEU A 644 -23.19 5.30 18.09
C LEU A 644 -23.25 6.55 17.20
N LEU A 645 -22.37 7.53 17.42
CA LEU A 645 -22.29 8.72 16.57
C LEU A 645 -21.93 8.34 15.12
N LEU A 646 -20.89 7.53 14.92
CA LEU A 646 -20.50 7.08 13.58
C LEU A 646 -21.60 6.27 12.90
N GLN A 647 -22.34 5.48 13.68
CA GLN A 647 -23.47 4.68 13.20
C GLN A 647 -24.61 5.57 12.67
N ASP A 648 -25.00 6.60 13.43
CA ASP A 648 -26.03 7.56 13.03
C ASP A 648 -25.60 8.39 11.80
N ILE A 649 -24.35 8.89 11.79
CA ILE A 649 -23.78 9.60 10.64
C ILE A 649 -23.81 8.71 9.39
N ALA A 650 -23.33 7.47 9.50
CA ALA A 650 -23.27 6.54 8.38
C ALA A 650 -24.67 6.30 7.79
N TYR A 651 -25.65 6.00 8.64
CA TYR A 651 -27.03 5.78 8.23
C TYR A 651 -27.63 7.01 7.55
N ARG A 652 -27.57 8.20 8.17
CA ARG A 652 -28.16 9.43 7.63
C ARG A 652 -27.65 9.73 6.23
N PHE A 653 -26.33 9.71 6.05
CA PHE A 653 -25.73 10.00 4.74
C PHE A 653 -25.93 8.85 3.76
N PHE A 654 -25.99 7.59 4.21
CA PHE A 654 -26.28 6.46 3.35
C PHE A 654 -27.70 6.51 2.76
N ILE A 655 -28.71 6.80 3.59
CA ILE A 655 -30.10 6.99 3.14
C ILE A 655 -30.20 8.14 2.14
N ALA A 656 -29.44 9.21 2.36
CA ALA A 656 -29.35 10.34 1.46
C ALA A 656 -28.59 10.04 0.15
N GLY A 657 -28.06 8.83 -0.04
CA GLY A 657 -27.24 8.47 -1.22
C GLY A 657 -25.88 9.16 -1.25
N LYS A 658 -25.39 9.62 -0.10
CA LYS A 658 -24.15 10.40 0.03
C LYS A 658 -23.03 9.53 0.59
N ARG A 659 -22.09 9.16 -0.27
CA ARG A 659 -20.79 8.61 0.15
C ARG A 659 -19.93 9.65 0.88
N TYR A 660 -20.03 10.88 0.40
CA TYR A 660 -19.27 12.02 0.87
C TYR A 660 -20.20 13.18 1.15
N PHE A 661 -19.83 14.01 2.12
CA PHE A 661 -20.70 15.05 2.64
C PHE A 661 -19.89 16.27 3.06
N LYS A 662 -20.50 17.46 2.89
CA LYS A 662 -19.85 18.74 3.22
C LYS A 662 -19.68 18.87 4.72
N ARG A 663 -18.63 19.58 5.14
CA ARG A 663 -18.33 19.86 6.55
C ARG A 663 -19.54 20.40 7.31
N ASP A 664 -20.27 21.35 6.74
CA ASP A 664 -21.41 21.98 7.41
C ASP A 664 -22.60 21.02 7.57
N GLU A 665 -22.83 20.13 6.60
CA GLU A 665 -23.86 19.09 6.71
C GLU A 665 -23.50 18.07 7.80
N LEU A 666 -22.22 17.72 7.88
CA LEU A 666 -21.70 16.81 8.90
C LEU A 666 -21.78 17.41 10.30
N ILE A 667 -21.40 18.67 10.46
CA ILE A 667 -21.49 19.38 11.76
C ILE A 667 -22.94 19.38 12.23
N ARG A 668 -23.91 19.74 11.36
CA ARG A 668 -25.34 19.69 11.71
C ARG A 668 -25.79 18.29 12.13
N ALA A 669 -25.39 17.25 11.37
CA ALA A 669 -25.71 15.88 11.73
C ALA A 669 -25.13 15.48 13.10
N ILE A 670 -23.92 15.93 13.43
CA ILE A 670 -23.30 15.72 14.73
C ILE A 670 -24.09 16.48 15.81
N GLU A 671 -24.34 17.78 15.63
CA GLU A 671 -25.08 18.64 16.58
C GLU A 671 -26.43 18.05 17.00
N GLU A 672 -27.15 17.45 16.05
CA GLU A 672 -28.44 16.79 16.29
C GLU A 672 -28.30 15.45 17.03
N CYS A 673 -27.16 14.76 16.88
CA CYS A 673 -26.90 13.46 17.51
C CYS A 673 -26.37 13.60 18.95
N LEU A 674 -25.59 14.64 19.24
CA LEU A 674 -24.93 14.82 20.55
C LEU A 674 -25.89 14.80 21.76
N PRO A 675 -27.08 15.43 21.73
CA PRO A 675 -28.01 15.38 22.85
C PRO A 675 -28.46 13.95 23.21
N VAL A 676 -28.63 13.08 22.20
CA VAL A 676 -28.99 11.67 22.41
C VAL A 676 -27.87 10.91 23.13
N LEU A 677 -26.62 11.36 22.97
CA LEU A 677 -25.43 10.80 23.61
C LEU A 677 -25.09 11.49 24.95
N TYR A 678 -25.98 12.36 25.46
CA TYR A 678 -25.79 13.16 26.67
C TYR A 678 -24.53 14.06 26.58
N LEU A 679 -24.33 14.69 25.42
CA LEU A 679 -23.25 15.64 25.13
C LEU A 679 -23.85 16.96 24.63
N LYS A 680 -23.08 18.05 24.71
CA LYS A 680 -23.56 19.38 24.29
C LYS A 680 -23.40 19.53 22.78
N SER A 681 -24.42 20.04 22.09
CA SER A 681 -24.36 20.30 20.63
C SER A 681 -23.20 21.25 20.25
N GLU A 682 -22.83 22.19 21.14
CA GLU A 682 -21.70 23.11 20.99
C GLU A 682 -20.35 22.39 20.76
N ASP A 683 -20.22 21.14 21.24
CA ASP A 683 -18.99 20.36 21.11
C ASP A 683 -18.83 19.72 19.72
N ALA A 684 -19.81 19.86 18.81
CA ALA A 684 -19.82 19.17 17.51
C ALA A 684 -18.57 19.42 16.65
N THR A 685 -18.06 20.64 16.63
CA THR A 685 -16.83 20.96 15.87
C THR A 685 -15.59 20.33 16.52
N ALA A 686 -15.53 20.32 17.85
CA ALA A 686 -14.44 19.69 18.58
C ALA A 686 -14.46 18.16 18.43
N ILE A 687 -15.65 17.55 18.49
CA ILE A 687 -15.87 16.12 18.26
C ILE A 687 -15.54 15.76 16.81
N LEU A 688 -15.97 16.55 15.83
CA LEU A 688 -15.58 16.34 14.43
C LEU A 688 -14.06 16.35 14.27
N LYS A 689 -13.39 17.35 14.86
CA LYS A 689 -11.92 17.41 14.84
C LYS A 689 -11.30 16.19 15.54
N GLU A 690 -11.88 15.72 16.64
CA GLU A 690 -11.40 14.53 17.35
C GLU A 690 -11.53 13.25 16.51
N ILE A 691 -12.68 13.03 15.86
CA ILE A 691 -12.93 11.85 15.03
C ILE A 691 -12.20 11.93 13.67
N SER A 692 -11.88 13.13 13.18
CA SER A 692 -11.21 13.31 11.88
C SER A 692 -9.68 13.45 11.95
N ALA A 693 -9.11 13.96 13.04
CA ALA A 693 -7.68 14.31 13.11
C ALA A 693 -6.74 13.10 13.30
N ASN A 694 -7.25 11.92 13.69
CA ASN A 694 -6.41 10.79 14.08
C ASN A 694 -6.91 9.48 13.46
N ASN A 695 -6.37 9.08 12.31
CA ASN A 695 -6.57 7.80 11.62
C ASN A 695 -8.02 7.28 11.57
N GLY A 696 -9.00 8.19 11.69
CA GLY A 696 -10.37 7.85 12.06
C GLY A 696 -11.13 7.20 10.92
N LEU A 697 -12.11 6.36 11.28
CA LEU A 697 -13.05 5.75 10.32
C LEU A 697 -13.77 6.80 9.45
N LEU A 698 -13.76 8.07 9.86
CA LEU A 698 -14.28 9.25 9.15
C LEU A 698 -13.18 10.30 8.99
N LYS A 699 -12.95 10.81 7.77
CA LYS A 699 -11.93 11.83 7.52
C LYS A 699 -12.33 12.83 6.45
N GLU A 700 -11.60 13.94 6.41
CA GLU A 700 -11.61 14.85 5.27
C GLU A 700 -10.90 14.17 4.10
N GLN A 701 -11.56 14.13 2.95
CA GLN A 701 -11.12 13.40 1.78
C GLN A 701 -10.83 14.33 0.60
N ALA A 702 -11.43 15.53 0.61
CA ALA A 702 -11.13 16.68 -0.22
C ALA A 702 -11.46 17.93 0.59
N GLU A 703 -10.97 19.09 0.18
CA GLU A 703 -11.14 20.36 0.90
C GLU A 703 -12.62 20.65 1.22
N GLY A 704 -12.98 20.65 2.52
CA GLY A 704 -14.34 20.86 3.02
C GLY A 704 -15.28 19.65 2.90
N TRP A 705 -14.80 18.49 2.44
CA TRP A 705 -15.59 17.29 2.20
C TRP A 705 -15.11 16.09 3.01
N TYR A 706 -16.03 15.50 3.75
CA TYR A 706 -15.79 14.36 4.63
C TYR A 706 -16.40 13.09 4.07
N GLY A 707 -15.91 11.96 4.55
CA GLY A 707 -16.55 10.66 4.38
C GLY A 707 -15.78 9.55 5.08
N PHE A 708 -16.40 8.38 5.11
CA PHE A 708 -15.78 7.22 5.73
C PHE A 708 -14.52 6.79 4.97
N ILE A 709 -13.58 6.18 5.68
CA ILE A 709 -12.30 5.74 5.13
C ILE A 709 -12.47 4.78 3.94
N HIS A 710 -13.53 3.99 3.98
CA HIS A 710 -14.00 3.19 2.87
C HIS A 710 -15.52 3.09 2.94
N LEU A 711 -16.19 3.06 1.78
CA LEU A 711 -17.66 3.01 1.73
C LEU A 711 -18.23 1.79 2.45
N THR A 712 -17.53 0.64 2.43
CA THR A 712 -18.02 -0.56 3.14
C THR A 712 -18.07 -0.40 4.65
N VAL A 713 -17.30 0.53 5.23
CA VAL A 713 -17.43 0.89 6.64
C VAL A 713 -18.73 1.67 6.87
N GLN A 714 -19.07 2.60 5.97
CA GLN A 714 -20.35 3.31 6.01
C GLN A 714 -21.52 2.34 5.81
N GLU A 715 -21.43 1.43 4.84
CA GLU A 715 -22.45 0.41 4.56
C GLU A 715 -22.66 -0.51 5.77
N TYR A 716 -21.58 -0.95 6.43
CA TYR A 716 -21.65 -1.74 7.67
C TYR A 716 -22.37 -0.99 8.79
N PHE A 717 -21.99 0.26 9.07
CA PHE A 717 -22.65 1.06 10.11
C PHE A 717 -24.12 1.36 9.77
N ALA A 718 -24.44 1.64 8.51
CA ALA A 718 -25.82 1.83 8.06
C ALA A 718 -26.65 0.55 8.26
N ALA A 719 -26.09 -0.62 7.97
CA ALA A 719 -26.73 -1.91 8.26
C ALA A 719 -26.96 -2.12 9.77
N CYS A 720 -25.98 -1.77 10.61
CA CYS A 720 -26.15 -1.79 12.08
C CYS A 720 -27.31 -0.90 12.55
N GLU A 721 -27.43 0.30 12.01
CA GLU A 721 -28.51 1.23 12.37
C GLU A 721 -29.89 0.71 11.95
N ILE A 722 -30.01 0.21 10.72
CA ILE A 722 -31.25 -0.38 10.21
C ILE A 722 -31.69 -1.56 11.09
N TYR A 723 -30.74 -2.43 11.45
CA TYR A 723 -30.99 -3.56 12.34
C TYR A 723 -31.46 -3.11 13.73
N GLN A 724 -30.81 -2.11 14.33
CA GLN A 724 -31.18 -1.60 15.65
C GLN A 724 -32.56 -0.94 15.66
N ARG A 725 -32.91 -0.20 14.60
CA ARG A 725 -34.24 0.41 14.43
C ARG A 725 -35.35 -0.61 14.14
N ARG A 726 -34.99 -1.81 13.68
CA ARG A 726 -35.92 -2.84 13.16
C ARG A 726 -36.80 -2.31 12.02
N ASP A 727 -36.28 -1.39 11.22
CA ASP A 727 -36.99 -0.81 10.07
C ASP A 727 -36.34 -1.29 8.77
N TYR A 728 -36.75 -2.47 8.29
CA TYR A 728 -36.22 -3.07 7.07
C TYR A 728 -36.83 -2.46 5.79
N LYS A 729 -37.86 -1.63 5.91
CA LYS A 729 -38.63 -1.12 4.77
C LYS A 729 -37.77 -0.33 3.78
N PRO A 730 -36.89 0.61 4.20
CA PRO A 730 -36.02 1.33 3.26
C PRO A 730 -35.14 0.40 2.42
N ALA A 731 -34.64 -0.69 3.03
CA ALA A 731 -33.80 -1.68 2.37
C ALA A 731 -34.60 -2.53 1.37
N ILE A 732 -35.79 -2.98 1.77
CA ILE A 732 -36.70 -3.74 0.91
C ILE A 732 -37.15 -2.86 -0.27
N ASP A 733 -37.62 -1.65 -0.02
CA ASP A 733 -38.12 -0.73 -1.04
C ASP A 733 -37.02 -0.34 -2.06
N SER A 734 -35.78 -0.24 -1.58
CA SER A 734 -34.62 0.12 -2.41
C SER A 734 -33.87 -1.06 -3.01
N SER A 735 -34.38 -2.29 -2.92
CA SER A 735 -33.70 -3.52 -3.37
C SER A 735 -33.16 -3.53 -4.81
N PHE A 736 -33.77 -2.76 -5.72
CA PHE A 736 -33.32 -2.61 -7.12
C PHE A 736 -32.23 -1.55 -7.31
N LYS A 737 -31.93 -0.76 -6.28
CA LYS A 737 -30.89 0.26 -6.35
C LYS A 737 -29.55 -0.40 -6.00
N PRO A 738 -28.55 -0.39 -6.89
CA PRO A 738 -27.27 -1.04 -6.62
C PRO A 738 -26.53 -0.49 -5.38
N TRP A 739 -26.77 0.77 -5.02
CA TRP A 739 -26.29 1.40 -3.78
C TRP A 739 -26.68 0.64 -2.51
N TRP A 740 -27.81 -0.08 -2.52
CA TRP A 740 -28.36 -0.77 -1.36
C TRP A 740 -27.92 -2.22 -1.23
N GLU A 741 -27.35 -2.81 -2.26
CA GLU A 741 -27.06 -4.24 -2.31
C GLU A 741 -26.16 -4.69 -1.16
N GLU A 742 -25.06 -3.98 -0.94
CA GLU A 742 -24.08 -4.32 0.10
C GLU A 742 -24.65 -4.15 1.52
N VAL A 743 -25.44 -3.10 1.75
CA VAL A 743 -26.14 -2.90 3.04
C VAL A 743 -27.15 -4.00 3.30
N ILE A 744 -27.90 -4.44 2.28
CA ILE A 744 -28.87 -5.54 2.40
C ILE A 744 -28.16 -6.85 2.80
N LEU A 745 -27.02 -7.16 2.17
CA LEU A 745 -26.25 -8.36 2.47
C LEU A 745 -25.64 -8.29 3.88
N LEU A 746 -25.01 -7.17 4.25
CA LEU A 746 -24.47 -7.00 5.61
C LEU A 746 -25.57 -7.07 6.67
N LEU A 747 -26.72 -6.45 6.40
CA LEU A 747 -27.90 -6.48 7.27
C LEU A 747 -28.39 -7.91 7.50
N ALA A 748 -28.44 -8.73 6.44
CA ALA A 748 -28.76 -10.15 6.55
C ALA A 748 -27.79 -10.91 7.48
N GLY A 749 -26.52 -10.52 7.48
CA GLY A 749 -25.50 -11.11 8.34
C GLY A 749 -25.61 -10.76 9.83
N ILE A 750 -26.19 -9.62 10.21
CA ILE A 750 -26.12 -9.14 11.61
C ILE A 750 -26.85 -10.07 12.59
N GLY A 751 -28.06 -10.52 12.24
CA GLY A 751 -28.88 -11.28 13.18
C GLY A 751 -30.16 -11.84 12.58
N ASP A 752 -31.31 -11.50 13.18
CA ASP A 752 -32.62 -11.93 12.68
C ASP A 752 -33.02 -11.15 11.45
N SER A 753 -33.21 -11.86 10.34
CA SER A 753 -33.46 -11.27 9.02
C SER A 753 -34.70 -11.83 8.35
N THR A 754 -35.60 -12.46 9.12
CA THR A 754 -36.87 -13.00 8.60
C THR A 754 -37.65 -11.94 7.82
N GLU A 755 -37.83 -10.74 8.41
CA GLU A 755 -38.61 -9.66 7.77
C GLU A 755 -37.96 -9.16 6.48
N LEU A 756 -36.63 -8.97 6.48
CA LEU A 756 -35.88 -8.56 5.30
C LEU A 756 -36.04 -9.56 4.15
N ILE A 757 -35.77 -10.84 4.41
CA ILE A 757 -35.75 -11.89 3.38
C ILE A 757 -37.16 -12.17 2.87
N LYS A 758 -38.15 -12.21 3.77
CA LYS A 758 -39.56 -12.34 3.39
C LYS A 758 -40.01 -11.15 2.55
N GLY A 759 -39.67 -9.93 2.97
CA GLY A 759 -39.99 -8.71 2.24
C GLY A 759 -39.39 -8.67 0.84
N LEU A 760 -38.11 -9.05 0.68
CA LEU A 760 -37.48 -9.18 -0.64
C LEU A 760 -38.16 -10.26 -1.49
N PHE A 761 -38.47 -11.41 -0.90
CA PHE A 761 -39.07 -12.54 -1.61
C PHE A 761 -40.52 -12.30 -2.07
N GLU A 762 -41.29 -11.53 -1.30
CA GLU A 762 -42.69 -11.21 -1.59
C GLU A 762 -42.84 -9.97 -2.48
N LYS A 763 -41.83 -9.09 -2.52
CA LYS A 763 -41.84 -7.89 -3.37
C LYS A 763 -41.87 -8.26 -4.85
N THR A 764 -42.64 -7.50 -5.62
CA THR A 764 -42.69 -7.62 -7.09
C THR A 764 -41.28 -7.57 -7.69
N ASP A 765 -40.96 -8.58 -8.49
CA ASP A 765 -39.62 -8.76 -9.05
C ASP A 765 -39.53 -8.30 -10.51
N ASN A 766 -38.31 -8.10 -11.01
CA ASN A 766 -38.07 -7.81 -12.41
C ASN A 766 -38.04 -9.09 -13.25
N ILE A 767 -37.92 -8.92 -14.58
CA ILE A 767 -37.88 -10.05 -15.51
C ILE A 767 -36.68 -10.99 -15.28
N PHE A 768 -35.68 -10.63 -14.46
CA PHE A 768 -34.50 -11.43 -14.14
C PHE A 768 -34.57 -12.11 -12.76
N ASN A 769 -35.66 -11.90 -12.00
CA ASN A 769 -35.83 -12.36 -10.62
C ASN A 769 -34.75 -11.80 -9.65
N HIS A 770 -34.39 -10.53 -9.81
CA HIS A 770 -33.38 -9.86 -8.99
C HIS A 770 -33.61 -9.98 -7.47
N ASN A 771 -34.83 -9.71 -6.99
CA ASN A 771 -35.11 -9.77 -5.56
C ASN A 771 -35.03 -11.21 -5.02
N LEU A 772 -35.43 -12.21 -5.82
CA LEU A 772 -35.24 -13.61 -5.46
C LEU A 772 -33.75 -13.98 -5.36
N MET A 773 -32.92 -13.54 -6.32
CA MET A 773 -31.47 -13.76 -6.27
C MET A 773 -30.87 -13.09 -5.02
N LEU A 774 -31.28 -11.84 -4.75
CA LEU A 774 -30.82 -11.08 -3.58
C LEU A 774 -31.25 -11.74 -2.26
N ALA A 775 -32.49 -12.23 -2.17
CA ALA A 775 -32.96 -12.99 -1.01
C ALA A 775 -32.16 -14.28 -0.81
N GLY A 776 -31.83 -14.99 -1.89
CA GLY A 776 -30.93 -16.15 -1.84
C GLY A 776 -29.53 -15.80 -1.36
N ARG A 777 -28.95 -14.68 -1.82
CA ARG A 777 -27.64 -14.21 -1.35
C ARG A 777 -27.67 -13.78 0.12
N CYS A 778 -28.77 -13.17 0.58
CA CYS A 778 -28.99 -12.90 2.01
C CYS A 778 -28.98 -14.19 2.84
N LEU A 779 -29.51 -15.30 2.33
CA LEU A 779 -29.45 -16.60 3.02
C LEU A 779 -28.03 -17.19 3.11
N ALA A 780 -27.13 -16.81 2.18
CA ALA A 780 -25.73 -17.22 2.20
C ALA A 780 -24.94 -16.53 3.33
N GLU A 781 -25.37 -15.36 3.81
CA GLU A 781 -24.81 -14.65 4.98
C GLU A 781 -25.14 -15.33 6.33
N ARG A 782 -25.84 -16.48 6.28
CA ARG A 782 -26.25 -17.33 7.39
C ARG A 782 -27.03 -16.55 8.48
N PRO A 783 -28.14 -15.88 8.12
CA PRO A 783 -29.00 -15.17 9.05
C PRO A 783 -29.67 -16.12 10.04
N THR A 784 -30.13 -15.58 11.18
CA THR A 784 -31.19 -16.25 11.95
C THR A 784 -32.55 -15.94 11.33
N LEU A 785 -33.45 -16.93 11.29
CA LEU A 785 -34.80 -16.79 10.73
C LEU A 785 -35.84 -17.15 11.79
N LYS A 786 -36.12 -16.23 12.72
CA LYS A 786 -37.10 -16.51 13.79
C LYS A 786 -38.52 -16.49 13.23
N GLY A 787 -39.32 -17.48 13.62
CA GLY A 787 -40.76 -17.52 13.31
C GLY A 787 -41.15 -18.08 11.93
N ASP A 788 -40.20 -18.25 10.99
CA ASP A 788 -40.48 -18.86 9.67
C ASP A 788 -39.36 -19.82 9.25
N VAL A 789 -39.47 -21.06 9.73
CA VAL A 789 -38.47 -22.12 9.50
C VAL A 789 -38.44 -22.57 8.03
N LYS A 790 -39.51 -22.33 7.26
CA LYS A 790 -39.64 -22.79 5.86
C LYS A 790 -39.21 -21.75 4.83
N LEU A 791 -38.98 -20.50 5.24
CA LEU A 791 -38.60 -19.42 4.34
C LEU A 791 -37.34 -19.78 3.54
N ARG A 792 -36.30 -20.32 4.20
CA ARG A 792 -35.06 -20.77 3.54
C ARG A 792 -35.35 -21.80 2.45
N GLU A 793 -36.07 -22.87 2.80
CA GLU A 793 -36.42 -23.95 1.86
C GLU A 793 -37.24 -23.42 0.67
N THR A 794 -38.14 -22.49 0.93
CA THR A 794 -39.02 -21.91 -0.10
C THR A 794 -38.24 -21.06 -1.11
N VAL A 795 -37.32 -20.22 -0.64
CA VAL A 795 -36.43 -19.41 -1.51
C VAL A 795 -35.54 -20.33 -2.35
N LEU A 796 -34.86 -21.30 -1.72
CA LEU A 796 -33.95 -22.22 -2.40
C LEU A 796 -34.69 -23.11 -3.41
N LYS A 797 -35.93 -23.53 -3.10
CA LYS A 797 -36.76 -24.28 -4.05
C LYS A 797 -37.07 -23.47 -5.31
N LYS A 798 -37.44 -22.18 -5.19
CA LYS A 798 -37.67 -21.32 -6.36
C LYS A 798 -36.41 -21.14 -7.21
N LEU A 799 -35.23 -21.03 -6.58
CA LEU A 799 -33.96 -20.96 -7.30
C LEU A 799 -33.67 -22.25 -8.08
N LYS A 800 -33.88 -23.42 -7.45
CA LYS A 800 -33.76 -24.73 -8.12
C LYS A 800 -34.73 -24.86 -9.30
N ASP A 801 -35.96 -24.39 -9.14
CA ASP A 801 -36.94 -24.33 -10.23
C ASP A 801 -36.47 -23.46 -11.40
N ILE A 802 -35.81 -22.32 -11.14
CA ILE A 802 -35.23 -21.47 -12.20
C ILE A 802 -34.14 -22.24 -12.97
N VAL A 803 -33.21 -22.91 -12.28
CA VAL A 803 -32.14 -23.68 -12.94
C VAL A 803 -32.71 -24.77 -13.85
N GLY A 804 -33.77 -25.45 -13.41
CA GLY A 804 -34.38 -26.56 -14.15
C GLY A 804 -35.38 -26.16 -15.24
N LYS A 805 -36.14 -25.08 -15.06
CA LYS A 805 -37.32 -24.77 -15.90
C LYS A 805 -37.18 -23.50 -16.75
N SER A 806 -36.26 -22.60 -16.42
CA SER A 806 -36.09 -21.34 -17.16
C SER A 806 -35.39 -21.58 -18.49
N ASN A 807 -35.89 -21.01 -19.58
CA ASN A 807 -35.18 -20.96 -20.87
C ASN A 807 -34.14 -19.83 -20.94
N ASN A 808 -34.17 -18.89 -19.98
CA ASN A 808 -33.23 -17.77 -19.96
C ASN A 808 -31.90 -18.19 -19.31
N TRP A 809 -30.84 -18.23 -20.11
CA TRP A 809 -29.47 -18.59 -19.68
C TRP A 809 -28.96 -17.74 -18.51
N SER A 810 -29.15 -16.42 -18.56
CA SER A 810 -28.69 -15.50 -17.51
C SER A 810 -29.34 -15.81 -16.15
N LYS A 811 -30.65 -16.12 -16.14
CA LYS A 811 -31.34 -16.53 -14.90
C LYS A 811 -30.80 -17.82 -14.33
N ARG A 812 -30.55 -18.82 -15.19
CA ARG A 812 -30.03 -20.13 -14.75
C ARG A 812 -28.64 -19.97 -14.17
N LYS A 813 -27.77 -19.21 -14.84
CA LYS A 813 -26.41 -18.90 -14.40
C LYS A 813 -26.41 -18.26 -13.00
N GLN A 814 -27.18 -17.18 -12.82
CA GLN A 814 -27.27 -16.48 -11.54
C GLN A 814 -27.85 -17.39 -10.45
N ALA A 815 -28.89 -18.17 -10.74
CA ALA A 815 -29.45 -19.11 -9.78
C ALA A 815 -28.45 -20.19 -9.35
N VAL A 816 -27.61 -20.69 -10.26
CA VAL A 816 -26.53 -21.63 -9.93
C VAL A 816 -25.52 -20.99 -8.96
N ASP A 817 -25.09 -19.76 -9.23
CA ASP A 817 -24.15 -19.05 -8.35
C ASP A 817 -24.73 -18.90 -6.93
N VAL A 818 -25.98 -18.43 -6.83
CA VAL A 818 -26.66 -18.24 -5.54
C VAL A 818 -26.89 -19.57 -4.80
N LEU A 819 -27.19 -20.66 -5.52
CA LEU A 819 -27.34 -21.98 -4.91
C LEU A 819 -25.99 -22.52 -4.40
N ALA A 820 -24.91 -22.31 -5.16
CA ALA A 820 -23.57 -22.70 -4.74
C ALA A 820 -23.12 -21.90 -3.50
N GLU A 821 -23.36 -20.59 -3.46
CA GLU A 821 -23.14 -19.75 -2.28
C GLU A 821 -23.88 -20.24 -1.03
N ASN A 822 -25.06 -20.86 -1.22
CA ASN A 822 -25.86 -21.43 -0.14
C ASN A 822 -25.47 -22.86 0.26
N GLY A 823 -24.47 -23.46 -0.39
CA GLY A 823 -24.03 -24.82 -0.11
C GLY A 823 -24.90 -25.92 -0.73
N GLU A 824 -25.71 -25.62 -1.75
CA GLU A 824 -26.61 -26.58 -2.40
C GLU A 824 -25.87 -27.51 -3.39
N PHE A 825 -24.71 -28.03 -2.98
CA PHE A 825 -23.78 -28.78 -3.83
C PHE A 825 -24.37 -30.08 -4.36
N TYR A 826 -25.16 -30.82 -3.56
CA TYR A 826 -25.78 -32.07 -4.02
C TYR A 826 -26.71 -31.87 -5.22
N PHE A 827 -27.53 -30.81 -5.20
CA PHE A 827 -28.41 -30.48 -6.33
C PHE A 827 -27.61 -30.12 -7.58
N LEU A 828 -26.55 -29.32 -7.41
CA LEU A 828 -25.69 -28.88 -8.50
C LEU A 828 -24.89 -30.04 -9.10
N LEU A 829 -24.34 -30.93 -8.26
CA LEU A 829 -23.62 -32.13 -8.69
C LEU A 829 -24.52 -33.09 -9.47
N ALA A 830 -25.79 -33.24 -9.08
CA ALA A 830 -26.76 -34.04 -9.83
C ALA A 830 -26.95 -33.50 -11.26
N LEU A 831 -27.09 -32.18 -11.42
CA LEU A 831 -27.22 -31.53 -12.74
C LEU A 831 -25.92 -31.59 -13.55
N LEU A 832 -24.77 -31.48 -12.88
CA LEU A 832 -23.45 -31.54 -13.51
C LEU A 832 -23.18 -32.94 -14.11
N ARG A 833 -23.74 -34.00 -13.50
CA ARG A 833 -23.64 -35.39 -13.97
C ARG A 833 -24.68 -35.76 -15.02
N ASP A 834 -25.81 -35.06 -15.07
CA ASP A 834 -26.86 -35.35 -16.02
C ASP A 834 -26.44 -34.93 -17.44
N GLU A 835 -26.24 -35.91 -18.32
CA GLU A 835 -25.89 -35.70 -19.73
C GLU A 835 -26.97 -34.94 -20.52
N LYS A 836 -28.21 -34.94 -20.03
CA LYS A 836 -29.29 -34.12 -20.63
C LYS A 836 -29.14 -32.64 -20.32
N THR A 837 -28.35 -32.28 -19.30
CA THR A 837 -28.05 -30.89 -18.98
C THR A 837 -27.09 -30.34 -20.03
N GLY A 838 -27.47 -29.23 -20.66
CA GLY A 838 -26.63 -28.58 -21.67
C GLY A 838 -25.22 -28.28 -21.18
N ILE A 839 -24.22 -28.54 -22.02
CA ILE A 839 -22.79 -28.45 -21.66
C ILE A 839 -22.39 -27.11 -21.06
N GLY A 840 -22.92 -26.00 -21.58
CA GLY A 840 -22.66 -24.67 -21.04
C GLY A 840 -23.08 -24.53 -19.58
N LEU A 841 -24.24 -25.09 -19.19
CA LEU A 841 -24.67 -25.08 -17.80
C LEU A 841 -23.80 -25.98 -16.92
N ARG A 842 -23.40 -27.16 -17.42
CA ARG A 842 -22.50 -28.07 -16.69
C ARG A 842 -21.16 -27.40 -16.42
N CYS A 843 -20.58 -26.72 -17.42
CA CYS A 843 -19.36 -25.92 -17.26
C CYS A 843 -19.54 -24.81 -16.22
N HIS A 844 -20.66 -24.07 -16.27
CA HIS A 844 -20.91 -23.01 -15.27
C HIS A 844 -21.13 -23.56 -13.86
N ILE A 845 -21.76 -24.73 -13.72
CA ILE A 845 -21.87 -25.42 -12.43
C ILE A 845 -20.48 -25.82 -11.92
N ALA A 846 -19.59 -26.32 -12.77
CA ALA A 846 -18.21 -26.63 -12.39
C ALA A 846 -17.46 -25.37 -11.92
N ASP A 847 -17.58 -24.25 -12.63
CA ASP A 847 -17.00 -22.97 -12.23
C ASP A 847 -17.55 -22.51 -10.87
N ALA A 848 -18.87 -22.57 -10.67
CA ALA A 848 -19.51 -22.15 -9.42
C ALA A 848 -19.11 -23.04 -8.24
N LEU A 849 -19.10 -24.36 -8.42
CA LEU A 849 -18.65 -25.31 -7.40
C LEU A 849 -17.16 -25.13 -7.11
N GLY A 850 -16.32 -24.90 -8.12
CA GLY A 850 -14.91 -24.56 -7.93
C GLY A 850 -14.70 -23.26 -7.15
N LYS A 851 -15.65 -22.32 -7.21
CA LYS A 851 -15.60 -21.06 -6.46
C LYS A 851 -16.08 -21.19 -5.01
N PHE A 852 -17.14 -21.97 -4.77
CA PHE A 852 -17.88 -21.94 -3.50
C PHE A 852 -17.82 -23.23 -2.68
N ALA A 853 -17.50 -24.37 -3.29
CA ALA A 853 -17.47 -25.66 -2.60
C ALA A 853 -16.16 -25.88 -1.84
N ASP A 854 -16.20 -26.84 -0.92
CA ASP A 854 -15.02 -27.34 -0.22
C ASP A 854 -14.47 -28.62 -0.86
N SER A 855 -13.43 -29.20 -0.27
CA SER A 855 -12.76 -30.39 -0.80
C SER A 855 -13.64 -31.65 -0.77
N SER A 856 -14.83 -31.63 -0.16
CA SER A 856 -15.72 -32.79 -0.10
C SER A 856 -16.21 -33.25 -1.48
N ILE A 857 -16.30 -32.34 -2.46
CA ILE A 857 -16.81 -32.67 -3.79
C ILE A 857 -15.73 -33.16 -4.77
N VAL A 858 -14.47 -33.25 -4.32
CA VAL A 858 -13.33 -33.68 -5.16
C VAL A 858 -13.58 -35.09 -5.72
N ALA A 859 -14.11 -36.00 -4.90
CA ALA A 859 -14.45 -37.35 -5.32
C ALA A 859 -15.52 -37.39 -6.42
N ASP A 860 -16.37 -36.35 -6.52
CA ASP A 860 -17.39 -36.25 -7.55
C ASP A 860 -16.84 -35.73 -8.89
N PHE A 861 -15.77 -34.92 -8.86
CA PHE A 861 -15.13 -34.32 -10.04
C PHE A 861 -14.10 -35.23 -10.70
N MET A 862 -13.36 -36.02 -9.90
CA MET A 862 -12.31 -36.90 -10.43
C MET A 862 -12.78 -37.85 -11.54
N PRO A 863 -13.92 -38.55 -11.43
CA PRO A 863 -14.40 -39.44 -12.49
C PRO A 863 -14.66 -38.72 -13.82
N ILE A 864 -15.10 -37.45 -13.77
CA ILE A 864 -15.43 -36.65 -14.95
C ILE A 864 -14.14 -36.19 -15.65
N LEU A 865 -13.13 -35.81 -14.87
CA LEU A 865 -11.82 -35.46 -15.42
C LEU A 865 -11.11 -36.66 -16.06
N LEU A 866 -11.27 -37.84 -15.46
CA LEU A 866 -10.64 -39.09 -15.90
C LEU A 866 -11.31 -39.72 -17.13
N ASP A 867 -12.58 -39.38 -17.41
CA ASP A 867 -13.28 -39.91 -18.57
C ASP A 867 -12.82 -39.22 -19.88
N GLU A 868 -12.05 -39.94 -20.68
CA GLU A 868 -11.55 -39.47 -21.98
C GLU A 868 -12.67 -39.19 -23.01
N LYS A 869 -13.88 -39.73 -22.80
CA LYS A 869 -15.04 -39.45 -23.67
C LYS A 869 -15.71 -38.12 -23.35
N THR A 870 -15.43 -37.55 -22.18
CA THR A 870 -15.99 -36.26 -21.79
C THR A 870 -15.35 -35.15 -22.61
N ASP A 871 -16.16 -34.17 -23.03
CA ASP A 871 -15.72 -32.99 -23.77
C ASP A 871 -14.50 -32.31 -23.12
N ASN A 872 -13.47 -32.01 -23.91
CA ASN A 872 -12.21 -31.45 -23.40
C ASN A 872 -12.41 -30.07 -22.74
N GLY A 873 -13.30 -29.24 -23.27
CA GLY A 873 -13.62 -27.95 -22.66
C GLY A 873 -14.28 -28.10 -21.30
N PHE A 874 -15.12 -29.11 -21.11
CA PHE A 874 -15.69 -29.42 -19.80
C PHE A 874 -14.66 -30.07 -18.85
N ARG A 875 -13.82 -30.99 -19.32
CA ARG A 875 -12.70 -31.54 -18.53
C ARG A 875 -11.74 -30.46 -18.05
N GLN A 876 -11.46 -29.46 -18.90
CA GLN A 876 -10.67 -28.29 -18.55
C GLN A 876 -11.29 -27.55 -17.34
N ARG A 877 -12.59 -27.27 -17.39
CA ARG A 877 -13.32 -26.59 -16.30
C ARG A 877 -13.32 -27.38 -15.00
N ILE A 878 -13.42 -28.70 -15.08
CA ILE A 878 -13.31 -29.58 -13.91
C ILE A 878 -11.90 -29.52 -13.31
N ALA A 879 -10.85 -29.52 -14.13
CA ALA A 879 -9.47 -29.37 -13.66
C ALA A 879 -9.23 -28.02 -12.98
N ASP A 880 -9.72 -26.93 -13.57
CA ASP A 880 -9.66 -25.58 -12.98
C ASP A 880 -10.37 -25.53 -11.62
N ALA A 881 -11.56 -26.13 -11.55
CA ALA A 881 -12.35 -26.19 -10.33
C ALA A 881 -11.66 -27.04 -9.25
N LEU A 882 -11.08 -28.20 -9.61
CA LEU A 882 -10.27 -29.03 -8.72
C LEU A 882 -9.07 -28.26 -8.15
N GLY A 883 -8.38 -27.47 -8.98
CA GLY A 883 -7.31 -26.59 -8.52
C GLY A 883 -7.76 -25.56 -7.47
N ASN A 884 -9.06 -25.23 -7.43
CA ASN A 884 -9.64 -24.31 -6.47
C ASN A 884 -10.25 -24.99 -5.22
N ILE A 885 -10.38 -26.31 -5.16
CA ILE A 885 -11.02 -26.99 -4.01
C ILE A 885 -10.20 -28.12 -3.41
N ALA A 886 -9.31 -28.73 -4.18
CA ALA A 886 -8.51 -29.87 -3.73
C ALA A 886 -7.19 -29.43 -3.07
N ASP A 887 -6.48 -30.41 -2.54
CA ASP A 887 -5.12 -30.29 -2.01
C ASP A 887 -4.16 -31.26 -2.71
N SER A 888 -2.92 -31.36 -2.21
CA SER A 888 -1.89 -32.23 -2.79
C SER A 888 -2.23 -33.73 -2.81
N SER A 889 -3.27 -34.17 -2.10
CA SER A 889 -3.67 -35.59 -2.09
C SER A 889 -4.07 -36.13 -3.47
N ILE A 890 -4.53 -35.27 -4.39
CA ILE A 890 -4.93 -35.70 -5.75
C ILE A 890 -3.81 -35.65 -6.79
N VAL A 891 -2.60 -35.22 -6.40
CA VAL A 891 -1.45 -35.11 -7.32
C VAL A 891 -1.17 -36.42 -8.05
N ALA A 892 -1.24 -37.55 -7.33
CA ALA A 892 -1.05 -38.89 -7.90
C ALA A 892 -2.10 -39.24 -8.97
N ASN A 893 -3.32 -38.70 -8.86
CA ASN A 893 -4.39 -38.92 -9.84
C ASN A 893 -4.28 -37.99 -11.05
N LEU A 894 -3.79 -36.77 -10.88
CA LEU A 894 -3.63 -35.78 -11.96
C LEU A 894 -2.40 -36.05 -12.83
N LYS A 895 -1.32 -36.59 -12.22
CA LYS A 895 -0.04 -36.84 -12.89
C LYS A 895 -0.17 -37.70 -14.17
N PRO A 896 -0.90 -38.84 -14.18
CA PRO A 896 -1.07 -39.63 -15.41
C PRO A 896 -1.70 -38.85 -16.56
N ILE A 897 -2.68 -37.99 -16.28
CA ILE A 897 -3.40 -37.18 -17.29
C ILE A 897 -2.47 -36.10 -17.86
N LEU A 898 -1.66 -35.48 -17.01
CA LEU A 898 -0.66 -34.50 -17.44
C LEU A 898 0.41 -35.11 -18.36
N LEU A 899 0.86 -36.32 -18.03
CA LEU A 899 1.92 -37.02 -18.74
C LEU A 899 1.46 -37.67 -20.05
N ASP A 900 0.16 -37.94 -20.17
CA ASP A 900 -0.40 -38.45 -21.42
C ASP A 900 -0.38 -37.40 -22.53
N LYS A 901 0.40 -37.68 -23.57
CA LYS A 901 0.56 -36.81 -24.75
C LYS A 901 -0.69 -36.76 -25.63
N LYS A 902 -1.65 -37.69 -25.45
CA LYS A 902 -2.93 -37.69 -26.19
C LYS A 902 -3.96 -36.76 -25.54
N THR A 903 -3.80 -36.45 -24.26
CA THR A 903 -4.70 -35.53 -23.55
C THR A 903 -4.56 -34.12 -24.14
N ASP A 904 -5.71 -33.46 -24.33
CA ASP A 904 -5.78 -32.11 -24.88
C ASP A 904 -4.95 -31.10 -24.07
N ASN A 905 -4.24 -30.22 -24.76
CA ASN A 905 -3.33 -29.27 -24.11
C ASN A 905 -4.06 -28.31 -23.17
N SER A 906 -5.33 -27.95 -23.42
CA SER A 906 -6.12 -27.10 -22.52
C SER A 906 -6.35 -27.77 -21.16
N VAL A 907 -6.66 -29.07 -21.17
CA VAL A 907 -6.82 -29.89 -19.97
C VAL A 907 -5.49 -30.01 -19.22
N ARG A 908 -4.39 -30.28 -19.96
CA ARG A 908 -3.04 -30.38 -19.37
C ARG A 908 -2.59 -29.07 -18.73
N ILE A 909 -2.84 -27.92 -19.37
CA ILE A 909 -2.56 -26.59 -18.82
C ILE A 909 -3.30 -26.37 -17.50
N SER A 910 -4.59 -26.71 -17.47
CA SER A 910 -5.42 -26.52 -16.28
C SER A 910 -4.99 -27.43 -15.12
N ILE A 911 -4.55 -28.65 -15.43
CA ILE A 911 -3.93 -29.55 -14.46
C ILE A 911 -2.60 -28.97 -13.93
N VAL A 912 -1.73 -28.44 -14.78
CA VAL A 912 -0.49 -27.78 -14.33
C VAL A 912 -0.79 -26.61 -13.40
N SER A 913 -1.78 -25.77 -13.75
CA SER A 913 -2.23 -24.66 -12.90
C SER A 913 -2.74 -25.16 -11.55
N ALA A 914 -3.55 -26.22 -11.54
CA ALA A 914 -4.04 -26.84 -10.31
C ALA A 914 -2.90 -27.36 -9.42
N LEU A 915 -1.92 -28.07 -10.01
CA LEU A 915 -0.75 -28.57 -9.30
C LEU A 915 0.10 -27.44 -8.72
N GLY A 916 0.26 -26.33 -9.45
CA GLY A 916 0.92 -25.13 -8.95
C GLY A 916 0.21 -24.51 -7.74
N LYS A 917 -1.12 -24.55 -7.69
CA LYS A 917 -1.91 -24.08 -6.54
C LYS A 917 -1.74 -24.97 -5.30
N PHE A 918 -1.46 -26.27 -5.47
CA PHE A 918 -1.21 -27.18 -4.35
C PHE A 918 0.17 -27.00 -3.71
N ALA A 919 1.09 -26.32 -4.39
CA ALA A 919 2.47 -26.10 -3.96
C ALA A 919 3.24 -27.39 -3.60
N ASP A 920 2.92 -28.50 -4.26
CA ASP A 920 3.58 -29.79 -4.04
C ASP A 920 4.84 -29.92 -4.91
N SER A 921 6.02 -29.87 -4.27
CA SER A 921 7.30 -29.98 -4.96
C SER A 921 7.57 -31.38 -5.54
N SER A 922 6.77 -32.40 -5.22
CA SER A 922 6.98 -33.76 -5.73
C SER A 922 6.84 -33.87 -7.26
N ILE A 923 6.09 -32.96 -7.89
CA ILE A 923 5.86 -32.96 -9.34
C ILE A 923 6.99 -32.31 -10.14
N VAL A 924 7.93 -31.64 -9.47
CA VAL A 924 9.02 -30.89 -10.12
C VAL A 924 9.83 -31.76 -11.08
N ALA A 925 10.12 -33.01 -10.69
CA ALA A 925 10.85 -33.96 -11.51
C ALA A 925 10.09 -34.38 -12.79
N ASP A 926 8.75 -34.35 -12.75
CA ASP A 926 7.89 -34.70 -13.89
C ASP A 926 7.69 -33.53 -14.85
N LEU A 927 7.64 -32.31 -14.32
CA LEU A 927 7.44 -31.08 -15.10
C LEU A 927 8.68 -30.68 -15.91
N LYS A 928 9.88 -30.90 -15.36
CA LYS A 928 11.15 -30.51 -16.00
C LYS A 928 11.33 -31.13 -17.40
N PRO A 929 11.12 -32.44 -17.63
CA PRO A 929 11.19 -33.02 -18.96
C PRO A 929 10.18 -32.43 -19.96
N ILE A 930 8.95 -32.12 -19.52
CA ILE A 930 7.89 -31.57 -20.38
C ILE A 930 8.23 -30.13 -20.80
N LEU A 931 8.81 -29.34 -19.89
CA LEU A 931 9.29 -27.99 -20.18
C LEU A 931 10.35 -27.97 -21.29
N LEU A 932 11.21 -29.00 -21.33
CA LEU A 932 12.33 -29.12 -22.25
C LEU A 932 12.00 -29.87 -23.56
N ASP A 933 10.81 -30.48 -23.66
CA ASP A 933 10.38 -31.20 -24.87
C ASP A 933 9.95 -30.21 -25.97
N GLU A 934 10.65 -30.26 -27.11
CA GLU A 934 10.41 -29.38 -28.26
C GLU A 934 9.04 -29.56 -28.91
N LYS A 935 8.40 -30.71 -28.67
CA LYS A 935 7.05 -31.01 -29.18
C LYS A 935 5.95 -30.50 -28.26
N THR A 936 6.28 -30.00 -27.07
CA THR A 936 5.30 -29.46 -26.13
C THR A 936 4.77 -28.12 -26.63
N ASP A 937 3.44 -27.96 -26.54
CA ASP A 937 2.75 -26.72 -26.83
C ASP A 937 3.33 -25.53 -26.05
N TYR A 938 3.34 -24.37 -26.69
CA TYR A 938 3.93 -23.15 -26.15
C TYR A 938 3.25 -22.69 -24.85
N TRP A 939 1.91 -22.73 -24.82
CA TRP A 939 1.13 -22.29 -23.65
C TRP A 939 1.30 -23.26 -22.48
N LEU A 940 1.35 -24.57 -22.76
CA LEU A 940 1.67 -25.58 -21.75
C LEU A 940 3.07 -25.38 -21.15
N ARG A 941 4.09 -25.06 -21.95
CA ARG A 941 5.43 -24.74 -21.44
C ARG A 941 5.44 -23.49 -20.56
N GLY A 942 4.73 -22.44 -20.96
CA GLY A 942 4.59 -21.23 -20.15
C GLY A 942 3.96 -21.50 -18.78
N SER A 943 2.87 -22.27 -18.75
CA SER A 943 2.19 -22.68 -17.52
C SER A 943 3.08 -23.53 -16.60
N ILE A 944 3.88 -24.43 -17.19
CA ILE A 944 4.86 -25.25 -16.45
C ILE A 944 5.97 -24.39 -15.86
N ALA A 945 6.50 -23.43 -16.63
CA ALA A 945 7.52 -22.51 -16.16
C ALA A 945 7.02 -21.66 -14.98
N GLU A 946 5.80 -21.15 -15.07
CA GLU A 946 5.17 -20.42 -13.98
C GLU A 946 5.05 -21.28 -12.72
N THR A 947 4.54 -22.50 -12.89
CA THR A 947 4.33 -23.48 -11.81
C THR A 947 5.64 -23.87 -11.14
N LEU A 948 6.66 -24.25 -11.91
CA LEU A 948 7.99 -24.58 -11.40
C LEU A 948 8.60 -23.41 -10.63
N GLY A 949 8.47 -22.18 -11.14
CA GLY A 949 8.95 -20.99 -10.45
C GLY A 949 8.24 -20.70 -9.12
N ASN A 950 7.08 -21.32 -8.87
CA ASN A 950 6.34 -21.17 -7.62
C ASN A 950 6.57 -22.35 -6.65
N ILE A 951 6.78 -23.58 -7.14
CA ILE A 951 6.83 -24.80 -6.30
C ILE A 951 8.22 -25.42 -6.14
N ALA A 952 9.16 -25.12 -7.04
CA ALA A 952 10.51 -25.67 -6.98
C ALA A 952 11.43 -24.78 -6.13
N ASP A 953 12.46 -25.39 -5.53
CA ASP A 953 13.53 -24.66 -4.85
C ASP A 953 14.67 -24.29 -5.83
N SER A 954 15.64 -23.52 -5.35
CA SER A 954 16.76 -23.06 -6.18
C SER A 954 17.69 -24.16 -6.70
N SER A 955 17.60 -25.41 -6.20
CA SER A 955 18.44 -26.53 -6.65
C SER A 955 18.21 -26.91 -8.12
N ILE A 956 17.00 -26.68 -8.65
CA ILE A 956 16.69 -26.98 -10.05
C ILE A 956 17.42 -26.07 -11.05
N VAL A 957 17.92 -24.91 -10.59
CA VAL A 957 18.43 -23.86 -11.48
C VAL A 957 19.73 -24.29 -12.18
N ALA A 958 20.67 -24.93 -11.48
CA ALA A 958 21.91 -25.42 -12.09
C ALA A 958 21.63 -26.43 -13.23
N ASP A 959 20.66 -27.30 -12.98
CA ASP A 959 20.15 -28.30 -13.90
C ASP A 959 19.44 -27.70 -15.12
N LEU A 960 18.69 -26.63 -14.94
CA LEU A 960 18.02 -25.92 -16.04
C LEU A 960 19.02 -25.15 -16.91
N ILE A 961 20.04 -24.54 -16.31
CA ILE A 961 21.12 -23.84 -17.02
C ILE A 961 21.89 -24.82 -17.93
N SER A 962 22.17 -26.04 -17.46
CA SER A 962 22.84 -27.06 -18.29
C SER A 962 21.93 -27.60 -19.39
N SER A 963 20.63 -27.66 -19.15
CA SER A 963 19.61 -28.16 -20.09
C SER A 963 19.18 -27.13 -21.16
N ILE A 964 19.53 -25.84 -20.99
CA ILE A 964 19.16 -24.75 -21.90
C ILE A 964 19.84 -24.83 -23.29
N GLY A 965 20.85 -25.70 -23.48
CA GLY A 965 21.71 -25.84 -24.68
C GLY A 965 21.13 -25.47 -26.06
N ASP A 966 21.13 -26.38 -27.03
CA ASP A 966 20.71 -26.08 -28.41
C ASP A 966 19.17 -26.19 -28.59
N VAL A 967 18.41 -25.90 -27.53
CA VAL A 967 16.95 -25.91 -27.56
C VAL A 967 16.39 -24.67 -28.27
N ARG A 968 15.20 -24.81 -28.85
CA ARG A 968 14.45 -23.72 -29.49
C ARG A 968 14.32 -22.46 -28.60
N SER A 969 14.24 -21.30 -29.24
CA SER A 969 14.19 -19.98 -28.56
C SER A 969 12.99 -19.83 -27.61
N ASP A 970 11.85 -20.43 -27.93
CA ASP A 970 10.65 -20.43 -27.09
C ASP A 970 10.81 -21.25 -25.79
N ILE A 971 11.52 -22.38 -25.85
CA ILE A 971 11.89 -23.19 -24.67
C ILE A 971 12.81 -22.36 -23.79
N ARG A 972 13.80 -21.69 -24.40
CA ARG A 972 14.77 -20.87 -23.68
C ARG A 972 14.12 -19.76 -22.85
N ILE A 973 13.12 -19.07 -23.40
CA ILE A 973 12.36 -18.03 -22.67
C ILE A 973 11.68 -18.63 -21.44
N SER A 974 10.99 -19.77 -21.61
CA SER A 974 10.27 -20.43 -20.53
C SER A 974 11.22 -20.89 -19.41
N VAL A 975 12.39 -21.43 -19.76
CA VAL A 975 13.39 -21.83 -18.75
C VAL A 975 14.01 -20.62 -18.05
N ILE A 976 14.30 -19.54 -18.78
CA ILE A 976 14.80 -18.29 -18.19
C ILE A 976 13.79 -17.71 -17.18
N GLN A 977 12.48 -17.82 -17.43
CA GLN A 977 11.45 -17.39 -16.47
C GLN A 977 11.52 -18.17 -15.15
N VAL A 978 11.78 -19.48 -15.19
CA VAL A 978 11.97 -20.29 -13.97
C VAL A 978 13.23 -19.85 -13.22
N ILE A 979 14.34 -19.70 -13.94
CA ILE A 979 15.62 -19.26 -13.35
C ILE A 979 15.49 -17.84 -12.78
N ASP A 980 14.75 -16.96 -13.44
CA ASP A 980 14.46 -15.62 -12.97
C ASP A 980 13.75 -15.62 -11.62
N LYS A 981 12.87 -16.58 -11.35
CA LYS A 981 12.19 -16.69 -10.06
C LYS A 981 13.06 -17.34 -8.98
N LEU A 982 13.77 -18.42 -9.32
CA LEU A 982 14.41 -19.30 -8.33
C LEU A 982 15.90 -19.04 -8.11
N GLY A 983 16.57 -18.39 -9.07
CA GLY A 983 18.02 -18.14 -9.01
C GLY A 983 18.39 -17.20 -7.87
N ASN A 984 19.32 -17.67 -7.03
CA ASN A 984 19.78 -16.96 -5.82
C ASN A 984 21.26 -17.20 -5.46
N THR A 985 22.09 -17.81 -6.33
CA THR A 985 23.51 -18.08 -6.03
C THR A 985 24.45 -17.48 -7.07
N ARG A 986 25.74 -17.40 -6.71
CA ARG A 986 26.80 -16.94 -7.60
C ARG A 986 26.97 -17.88 -8.80
N GLU A 987 26.82 -19.18 -8.59
CA GLU A 987 26.90 -20.21 -9.63
C GLU A 987 25.79 -20.01 -10.66
N HIS A 988 24.57 -19.65 -10.21
CA HIS A 988 23.46 -19.34 -11.11
C HIS A 988 23.77 -18.11 -11.98
N CYS A 989 24.38 -17.07 -11.40
CA CYS A 989 24.83 -15.89 -12.16
C CYS A 989 25.89 -16.25 -13.21
N MET A 990 26.88 -17.06 -12.84
CA MET A 990 27.92 -17.53 -13.77
C MET A 990 27.33 -18.34 -14.92
N GLY A 991 26.34 -19.18 -14.63
CA GLY A 991 25.62 -19.95 -15.64
C GLY A 991 24.86 -19.06 -16.63
N LEU A 992 24.10 -18.07 -16.14
CA LEU A 992 23.40 -17.11 -16.98
C LEU A 992 24.36 -16.24 -17.82
N LEU A 993 25.52 -15.86 -17.27
CA LEU A 993 26.56 -15.14 -18.00
C LEU A 993 27.13 -15.96 -19.16
N LYS A 994 27.39 -17.27 -18.94
CA LYS A 994 27.82 -18.17 -20.02
C LYS A 994 26.78 -18.27 -21.12
N LEU A 995 25.49 -18.31 -20.77
CA LEU A 995 24.40 -18.30 -21.74
C LEU A 995 24.35 -17.00 -22.53
N ARG A 996 24.54 -15.84 -21.87
CA ARG A 996 24.60 -14.53 -22.55
C ARG A 996 25.75 -14.47 -23.55
N SER A 997 26.93 -14.99 -23.19
CA SER A 997 28.07 -15.04 -24.09
C SER A 997 27.85 -15.98 -25.28
N LYS A 998 27.11 -17.08 -25.11
CA LYS A 998 26.83 -18.05 -26.18
C LYS A 998 25.74 -17.58 -27.15
N TYR A 999 24.68 -16.92 -26.65
CA TYR A 999 23.48 -16.62 -27.43
C TYR A 999 23.24 -15.13 -27.70
N GLY A 1000 24.09 -14.25 -27.18
CA GLY A 1000 23.96 -12.80 -27.35
C GLY A 1000 22.92 -12.16 -26.44
N TYR A 1001 22.55 -10.91 -26.77
CA TYR A 1001 21.67 -10.10 -25.94
C TYR A 1001 20.21 -10.57 -26.03
N SER A 1002 19.60 -10.85 -24.86
CA SER A 1002 18.17 -11.09 -24.70
C SER A 1002 17.68 -10.28 -23.49
N ALA A 1003 16.55 -9.58 -23.66
CA ALA A 1003 15.95 -8.78 -22.59
C ALA A 1003 15.59 -9.65 -21.37
N ASP A 1004 15.00 -10.83 -21.60
CA ASP A 1004 14.62 -11.78 -20.56
C ASP A 1004 15.86 -12.30 -19.81
N LEU A 1005 16.91 -12.65 -20.55
CA LEU A 1005 18.15 -13.17 -19.98
C LEU A 1005 18.85 -12.12 -19.10
N ASN A 1006 18.91 -10.87 -19.55
CA ASN A 1006 19.51 -9.78 -18.77
C ASN A 1006 18.65 -9.39 -17.56
N SER A 1007 17.33 -9.42 -17.70
CA SER A 1007 16.40 -9.25 -16.57
C SER A 1007 16.64 -10.32 -15.51
N ALA A 1008 16.73 -11.59 -15.91
CA ALA A 1008 17.05 -12.70 -15.01
C ALA A 1008 18.43 -12.52 -14.36
N LEU A 1009 19.45 -12.19 -15.15
CA LEU A 1009 20.81 -11.91 -14.67
C LEU A 1009 20.82 -10.82 -13.58
N TYR A 1010 20.06 -9.75 -13.79
CA TYR A 1010 19.94 -8.64 -12.86
C TYR A 1010 19.24 -9.04 -11.56
N LYS A 1011 18.11 -9.75 -11.65
CA LYS A 1011 17.35 -10.17 -10.47
C LYS A 1011 18.09 -11.26 -9.69
N VAL A 1012 18.70 -12.24 -10.36
CA VAL A 1012 19.46 -13.33 -9.73
C VAL A 1012 20.73 -12.80 -9.08
N SER A 1013 21.47 -11.88 -9.70
CA SER A 1013 22.66 -11.26 -9.10
C SER A 1013 22.32 -10.49 -7.82
N ARG A 1014 21.22 -9.73 -7.82
CA ARG A 1014 20.68 -9.08 -6.62
C ARG A 1014 20.34 -10.07 -5.51
N ARG A 1015 19.70 -11.20 -5.82
CA ARG A 1015 19.37 -12.24 -4.83
C ARG A 1015 20.60 -12.97 -4.30
N ALA A 1016 21.62 -13.15 -5.15
CA ALA A 1016 22.89 -13.77 -4.82
C ALA A 1016 23.86 -12.85 -4.06
N GLY A 1017 23.52 -11.56 -3.87
CA GLY A 1017 24.41 -10.61 -3.19
C GLY A 1017 25.65 -10.26 -4.01
N VAL A 1018 25.56 -10.33 -5.35
CA VAL A 1018 26.68 -10.03 -6.24
C VAL A 1018 26.27 -8.96 -7.28
N THR A 1019 27.22 -8.17 -7.74
CA THR A 1019 27.06 -7.29 -8.91
C THR A 1019 27.80 -7.87 -10.11
N ILE A 1020 27.40 -7.43 -11.29
CA ILE A 1020 28.03 -7.80 -12.55
C ILE A 1020 28.50 -6.51 -13.21
N ASP A 1021 29.80 -6.39 -13.47
CA ASP A 1021 30.36 -5.21 -14.13
C ASP A 1021 30.08 -5.18 -15.64
N GLN A 1022 30.55 -4.12 -16.30
CA GLN A 1022 30.35 -3.91 -17.73
C GLN A 1022 31.03 -5.00 -18.58
N ASP A 1023 32.08 -5.64 -18.05
CA ASP A 1023 32.81 -6.73 -18.70
C ASP A 1023 32.18 -8.11 -18.43
N GLY A 1024 31.09 -8.17 -17.66
CA GLY A 1024 30.39 -9.40 -17.33
C GLY A 1024 31.06 -10.21 -16.20
N LYS A 1025 31.90 -9.59 -15.38
CA LYS A 1025 32.55 -10.22 -14.23
C LYS A 1025 31.71 -10.04 -12.97
N ILE A 1026 31.63 -11.08 -12.16
CA ILE A 1026 30.92 -11.05 -10.87
C ILE A 1026 31.80 -10.41 -9.79
N ILE A 1027 31.27 -9.38 -9.15
CA ILE A 1027 31.87 -8.63 -8.04
C ILE A 1027 31.00 -8.83 -6.79
N ASP A 1028 31.59 -9.23 -5.67
CA ASP A 1028 30.87 -9.38 -4.40
C ASP A 1028 30.41 -8.01 -3.86
N ILE A 1029 29.18 -7.95 -3.34
CA ILE A 1029 28.58 -6.72 -2.78
C ILE A 1029 28.88 -6.62 -1.28
#